data_AF-A0A1I8MZM5-F1
#
_entry.id   AF-A0A1I8MZM5-F1
#
_cell.length_a   1.000
_cell.length_b   1.000
_cell.length_c   1.000
_cell.angle_alpha   90.00
_cell.angle_beta   90.00
_cell.angle_gamma   90.00
#
_symmetry.space_group_name_H-M   'P 1'
#
loop_
_entity.id
_entity.type
_entity.pdbx_description
1 polymer ?
#
loop_
_entity_poly.entity_id
_entity_poly.type
_entity_poly.pdbx_seq_one_letter_code
_entity_poly.pdbx_strand_id
1 'polypeptide(L)'
;MAGVGGAAANEIDEFINGALVSWLESCLPRPEILTGYPSLLDGQIIHKVWLQIDPEPQHIPANINDLEGISLCNARAKNFECIVRNLKSLFEEELGQTILVLPDCYALGHDPETKQGLEQMKILLTLLLGAAVQCPNKELFIARIKELDLETQHAIVELIKQVTDNHSLVLTEESLGLLTPQDMYNHILRLTKERDNMYLKWVSSVCAERDVNASDCDDNALNLTMSPSNSKTSTPISSASNTDNNHMAVELADLKSKMRKLRQELEEKSESLLELREELDHKNSQYEKLRLESQEWYNEAKRSAAYRDEVDVLRERNERADRLEIELQKFKEKLTDSEFYKTRVEELREDNRMLLETKEMLEEQLQRWRKRSEHVMTLESEIIKYKQKLNDMALERDSDRSRLEELIEENTQLQLVAKNLNTTLDIDKSFSDNDDECNSGDNSLSEQLTNNAQTRAIKLELENRRLVAALEQLKETSFHESTNKLLELEKEKKKLALKVEQMQENIQRLSQQNNELENVFKDALEENKKMQMTLDQRQKAYEKQSQERDVERSKIIDLEKYVETLNKEKQRIQTLNESVQRRADDLERMADSRAKEIEQYSEKLETLEKTKENLYELQAKLGTFERENASLSKEVCKLKENLEEKSVKLDQSLELAETQSKELARLSKALEEAEFIKSRFNEIEVQNQELSSQHEIDMQTIETLRSDLVTGTLATNKVRHNLEKLGLNVNPTDDKTELNVETVVEKLVRNPETFKTVREIMLNVSKEQSSKSDICVLCHRKEVFTVERNIELSSVPDAKEIAEVAKLSEANTQLSALNVALQSTNDQLQAENARFKVDVATLGSQITSLNTQHVALQLANSQLAADKDVLLKENEALKQEHKNLVHDQVTLQCLHDQLSAEYESLNKGKEQLKGVVRDLRNESRDLREHIVSLETQIDDLKQQNQSLKSCAEDLAILRTEHSKLTDDFRNLFATSDRFKNEYKNIQEQYKMIRMENSKLKLQNNDLTTELGSKNDQMKILEIQYAKSAQRCEMLMTQNADLDTERKTLMENVSHLLKQYHELLNLSLEDKKHFHEEEKSYTECVHNLNRQKEKLEEKIMELFKKSEAVAPKKKPFGSNLVRRVKKASSDLMNKVPSRNRRSWIDDSRLTQSQFMIGSESGGNDSDNSAEEPISINSDTHLFQRNIPIRQSLQRDMLDNSISRGGTMRSSLQTQKRTDLNNSRRNSVHGKIIFKIWKCIM
;
A
#
# COMPACT_ATOMS: atom_id res chain seq x y z
N MET A 1 33.14 10.96 -37.12
CA MET A 1 33.52 12.20 -36.41
C MET A 1 32.68 13.36 -36.93
N ALA A 2 31.90 14.03 -36.08
CA ALA A 2 31.28 15.33 -36.35
C ALA A 2 30.79 15.93 -35.03
N GLY A 3 31.12 17.20 -34.75
CA GLY A 3 30.42 18.01 -33.74
C GLY A 3 30.62 17.68 -32.26
N VAL A 4 31.86 17.55 -31.77
CA VAL A 4 32.14 17.87 -30.36
C VAL A 4 32.33 19.38 -30.27
N GLY A 5 31.43 20.07 -29.56
CA GLY A 5 31.49 21.51 -29.37
C GLY A 5 32.51 21.90 -28.30
N GLY A 6 33.61 22.53 -28.70
CA GLY A 6 34.40 23.34 -27.78
C GLY A 6 33.53 24.44 -27.14
N ALA A 7 33.88 24.89 -25.93
CA ALA A 7 33.26 26.10 -25.41
C ALA A 7 33.56 27.27 -26.37
N ALA A 8 32.65 28.22 -26.52
CA ALA A 8 33.01 29.45 -27.22
C ALA A 8 34.10 30.15 -26.41
N ALA A 9 35.10 30.76 -27.06
CA ALA A 9 36.16 31.48 -26.35
C ALA A 9 35.60 32.51 -25.35
N ASN A 10 34.48 33.14 -25.72
CA ASN A 10 33.69 34.05 -24.89
C ASN A 10 33.16 33.40 -23.59
N GLU A 11 32.78 32.11 -23.59
CA GLU A 11 32.29 31.42 -22.37
C GLU A 11 33.42 31.15 -21.38
N ILE A 12 34.64 30.91 -21.88
CA ILE A 12 35.85 30.75 -21.06
C ILE A 12 36.29 32.11 -20.50
N ASP A 13 36.23 33.17 -21.31
CA ASP A 13 36.53 34.54 -20.90
C ASP A 13 35.51 35.05 -19.85
N GLU A 14 34.21 34.81 -20.06
CA GLU A 14 33.14 35.08 -19.08
C GLU A 14 33.33 34.30 -17.77
N PHE A 15 33.84 33.07 -17.82
CA PHE A 15 34.17 32.31 -16.61
C PHE A 15 35.39 32.89 -15.86
N ILE A 16 36.44 33.29 -16.58
CA ILE A 16 37.68 33.81 -15.98
C ILE A 16 37.49 35.21 -15.39
N ASN A 17 36.69 36.06 -16.03
CA ASN A 17 36.26 37.34 -15.46
C ASN A 17 35.05 37.18 -14.50
N GLY A 18 34.69 35.94 -14.13
CA GLY A 18 33.50 35.62 -13.34
C GLY A 18 33.77 35.43 -11.85
N ALA A 19 32.73 35.62 -11.03
CA ALA A 19 32.82 35.73 -9.57
C ALA A 19 33.49 34.54 -8.83
N LEU A 20 33.41 33.31 -9.36
CA LEU A 20 34.13 32.14 -8.82
C LEU A 20 35.66 32.33 -8.90
N VAL A 21 36.13 32.95 -9.98
CA VAL A 21 37.56 33.13 -10.26
C VAL A 21 38.09 34.35 -9.53
N SER A 22 37.35 35.46 -9.49
CA SER A 22 37.69 36.63 -8.64
C SER A 22 37.76 36.26 -7.15
N TRP A 23 36.88 35.37 -6.68
CA TRP A 23 37.00 34.78 -5.34
C TRP A 23 38.27 33.95 -5.17
N LEU A 24 38.58 33.07 -6.13
CA LEU A 24 39.77 32.23 -6.09
C LEU A 24 41.06 33.08 -6.06
N GLU A 25 41.14 34.13 -6.87
CA GLU A 25 42.23 35.12 -6.88
C GLU A 25 42.41 35.80 -5.53
N SER A 26 41.32 36.23 -4.88
CA SER A 26 41.36 36.85 -3.54
C SER A 26 41.97 35.92 -2.47
N CYS A 27 41.97 34.60 -2.72
CA CYS A 27 42.56 33.60 -1.85
C CYS A 27 44.04 33.30 -2.12
N LEU A 28 44.65 33.91 -3.14
CA LEU A 28 46.06 33.73 -3.50
C LEU A 28 46.96 34.84 -2.92
N PRO A 29 48.12 34.52 -2.32
CA PRO A 29 49.07 35.53 -1.84
C PRO A 29 49.82 36.26 -2.98
N ARG A 30 49.59 35.85 -4.23
CA ARG A 30 50.05 36.45 -5.48
C ARG A 30 49.02 36.15 -6.58
N PRO A 31 48.05 37.03 -6.84
CA PRO A 31 47.03 36.83 -7.87
C PRO A 31 47.64 36.64 -9.27
N GLU A 32 48.83 37.19 -9.53
CA GLU A 32 49.54 37.16 -10.82
C GLU A 32 49.97 35.74 -11.26
N ILE A 33 49.77 34.73 -10.40
CA ILE A 33 49.97 33.31 -10.74
C ILE A 33 48.82 32.78 -11.61
N LEU A 34 47.63 33.39 -11.57
CA LEU A 34 46.48 32.99 -12.39
C LEU A 34 46.50 33.67 -13.76
N THR A 35 47.33 33.17 -14.67
CA THR A 35 47.41 33.65 -16.06
C THR A 35 46.32 33.03 -16.94
N GLY A 36 45.05 33.21 -16.56
CA GLY A 36 43.87 32.71 -17.28
C GLY A 36 43.59 31.21 -17.10
N TYR A 37 42.63 30.68 -17.87
CA TYR A 37 42.10 29.32 -17.71
C TYR A 37 43.15 28.19 -17.71
N PRO A 38 44.21 28.20 -18.54
CA PRO A 38 45.25 27.17 -18.51
C PRO A 38 45.90 26.99 -17.13
N SER A 39 45.98 28.04 -16.31
CA SER A 39 46.56 28.02 -14.96
C SER A 39 45.72 27.27 -13.92
N LEU A 40 44.47 26.91 -14.23
CA LEU A 40 43.64 26.05 -13.38
C LEU A 40 43.78 24.56 -13.71
N LEU A 41 44.31 24.23 -14.90
CA LEU A 41 44.21 22.88 -15.47
C LEU A 41 45.14 21.84 -14.82
N ASP A 42 46.09 22.26 -13.99
CA ASP A 42 46.95 21.36 -13.21
C ASP A 42 46.39 21.03 -11.81
N GLY A 43 45.32 21.69 -11.39
CA GLY A 43 44.75 21.61 -10.04
C GLY A 43 45.59 22.27 -8.93
N GLN A 44 46.79 22.77 -9.21
CA GLN A 44 47.73 23.25 -8.19
C GLN A 44 47.31 24.59 -7.57
N ILE A 45 46.67 25.48 -8.33
CA ILE A 45 46.08 26.71 -7.76
C ILE A 45 44.91 26.36 -6.83
N ILE A 46 44.04 25.45 -7.26
CA ILE A 46 42.88 24.96 -6.50
C ILE A 46 43.34 24.30 -5.19
N HIS A 47 44.39 23.48 -5.24
CA HIS A 47 44.97 22.85 -4.05
C HIS A 47 45.65 23.84 -3.08
N LYS A 48 46.27 24.93 -3.58
CA LYS A 48 46.79 26.01 -2.71
C LYS A 48 45.70 26.78 -1.97
N VAL A 49 44.47 26.77 -2.48
CA VAL A 49 43.29 27.29 -1.75
C VAL A 49 42.72 26.22 -0.81
N TRP A 50 42.69 24.94 -1.22
CA TRP A 50 42.36 23.82 -0.31
C TRP A 50 43.20 23.83 0.98
N LEU A 51 44.53 24.02 0.86
CA LEU A 51 45.46 24.08 2.00
C LEU A 51 45.20 25.22 3.01
N GLN A 52 44.28 26.14 2.72
CA GLN A 52 43.79 27.18 3.64
C GLN A 52 42.45 26.80 4.30
N ILE A 53 41.70 25.88 3.69
CA ILE A 53 40.46 25.28 4.20
C ILE A 53 40.81 24.16 5.20
N ASP A 54 41.67 23.24 4.77
CA ASP A 54 42.20 22.09 5.51
C ASP A 54 43.72 21.99 5.24
N PRO A 55 44.58 22.06 6.29
CA PRO A 55 46.03 21.98 6.14
C PRO A 55 46.61 20.56 6.08
N GLU A 56 45.85 19.50 6.36
CA GLU A 56 46.32 18.10 6.40
C GLU A 56 45.59 17.16 5.41
N PRO A 57 45.55 17.49 4.10
CA PRO A 57 44.78 16.75 3.10
C PRO A 57 45.22 15.29 2.92
N GLN A 58 44.25 14.38 2.91
CA GLN A 58 44.47 12.95 2.68
C GLN A 58 45.12 12.63 1.32
N HIS A 59 44.78 13.39 0.26
CA HIS A 59 45.30 13.19 -1.10
C HIS A 59 46.00 14.45 -1.62
N ILE A 60 47.20 14.29 -2.19
CA ILE A 60 48.04 15.40 -2.66
C ILE A 60 48.21 15.31 -4.19
N PRO A 61 47.86 16.36 -4.97
CA PRO A 61 48.11 16.44 -6.41
C PRO A 61 49.60 16.45 -6.76
N ALA A 62 49.97 15.75 -7.84
CA ALA A 62 51.34 15.70 -8.34
C ALA A 62 51.72 16.99 -9.11
N ASN A 63 53.02 17.31 -9.17
CA ASN A 63 53.52 18.28 -10.13
C ASN A 63 53.62 17.59 -11.51
N ILE A 64 53.13 18.26 -12.56
CA ILE A 64 52.93 17.68 -13.90
C ILE A 64 53.57 18.52 -15.03
N ASN A 65 54.43 19.48 -14.68
CA ASN A 65 55.01 20.46 -15.62
C ASN A 65 55.79 19.84 -16.79
N ASP A 66 56.33 18.64 -16.61
CA ASP A 66 57.21 17.95 -17.58
C ASP A 66 56.46 16.90 -18.45
N LEU A 67 55.11 16.94 -18.47
CA LEU A 67 54.26 15.97 -19.18
C LEU A 67 53.52 16.61 -20.36
N GLU A 68 53.35 15.85 -21.45
CA GLU A 68 52.64 16.30 -22.66
C GLU A 68 51.60 15.28 -23.16
N GLY A 69 50.68 15.74 -24.01
CA GLY A 69 49.67 14.92 -24.67
C GLY A 69 48.78 14.11 -23.69
N ILE A 70 48.48 12.86 -24.07
CA ILE A 70 47.64 11.95 -23.27
C ILE A 70 48.22 11.72 -21.87
N SER A 71 49.55 11.76 -21.70
CA SER A 71 50.19 11.61 -20.38
C SER A 71 49.86 12.78 -19.44
N LEU A 72 49.80 14.00 -19.99
CA LEU A 72 49.37 15.20 -19.26
C LEU A 72 47.89 15.13 -18.91
N CYS A 73 47.01 14.75 -19.85
CA CYS A 73 45.57 14.61 -19.60
C CYS A 73 45.28 13.62 -18.45
N ASN A 74 45.92 12.44 -18.50
CA ASN A 74 45.83 11.42 -17.44
C ASN A 74 46.35 11.93 -16.08
N ALA A 75 47.37 12.78 -16.07
CA ALA A 75 47.93 13.34 -14.84
C ALA A 75 47.06 14.48 -14.26
N ARG A 76 46.49 15.34 -15.12
CA ARG A 76 45.48 16.35 -14.76
C ARG A 76 44.24 15.69 -14.14
N ALA A 77 43.69 14.67 -14.79
CA ALA A 77 42.54 13.93 -14.28
C ALA A 77 42.78 13.39 -12.86
N LYS A 78 43.95 12.81 -12.59
CA LYS A 78 44.36 12.33 -11.25
C LYS A 78 44.53 13.46 -10.24
N ASN A 79 45.06 14.61 -10.64
CA ASN A 79 45.18 15.78 -9.76
C ASN A 79 43.80 16.30 -9.33
N PHE A 80 42.84 16.41 -10.26
CA PHE A 80 41.46 16.75 -9.93
C PHE A 80 40.79 15.68 -9.06
N GLU A 81 41.04 14.40 -9.33
CA GLU A 81 40.52 13.29 -8.53
C GLU A 81 41.01 13.33 -7.07
N CYS A 82 42.28 13.70 -6.82
CA CYS A 82 42.78 13.96 -5.46
C CYS A 82 42.01 15.09 -4.75
N ILE A 83 41.76 16.20 -5.45
CA ILE A 83 41.04 17.36 -4.87
C ILE A 83 39.57 17.00 -4.60
N VAL A 84 38.91 16.28 -5.53
CA VAL A 84 37.52 15.83 -5.39
C VAL A 84 37.37 14.80 -4.26
N ARG A 85 38.34 13.91 -4.05
CA ARG A 85 38.35 13.01 -2.86
C ARG A 85 38.43 13.78 -1.54
N ASN A 86 39.30 14.79 -1.44
CA ASN A 86 39.41 15.60 -0.22
C ASN A 86 38.14 16.42 0.04
N LEU A 87 37.58 17.04 -1.00
CA LEU A 87 36.27 17.70 -0.93
C LEU A 87 35.21 16.73 -0.41
N LYS A 88 35.14 15.53 -0.97
CA LYS A 88 34.17 14.52 -0.58
C LYS A 88 34.32 14.11 0.89
N SER A 89 35.54 13.83 1.35
CA SER A 89 35.85 13.54 2.75
C SER A 89 35.40 14.67 3.69
N LEU A 90 35.75 15.94 3.39
CA LEU A 90 35.32 17.07 4.21
C LEU A 90 33.78 17.21 4.30
N PHE A 91 33.08 17.10 3.16
CA PHE A 91 31.62 17.21 3.15
C PHE A 91 30.94 16.04 3.88
N GLU A 92 31.33 14.79 3.60
CA GLU A 92 30.66 13.60 4.16
C GLU A 92 31.09 13.27 5.60
N GLU A 93 32.37 13.42 5.93
CA GLU A 93 32.95 12.98 7.21
C GLU A 93 33.02 14.10 8.27
N GLU A 94 33.28 15.36 7.89
CA GLU A 94 33.31 16.49 8.84
C GLU A 94 32.02 17.31 8.89
N LEU A 95 31.43 17.63 7.73
CA LEU A 95 30.24 18.51 7.67
C LEU A 95 28.91 17.75 7.79
N GLY A 96 28.88 16.43 7.60
CA GLY A 96 27.66 15.62 7.63
C GLY A 96 26.73 15.87 6.44
N GLN A 97 27.30 16.15 5.26
CA GLN A 97 26.59 16.57 4.05
C GLN A 97 26.96 15.65 2.88
N THR A 98 25.96 15.13 2.16
CA THR A 98 26.19 14.24 1.00
C THR A 98 26.35 15.07 -0.27
N ILE A 99 27.47 14.94 -0.99
CA ILE A 99 27.61 15.55 -2.31
C ILE A 99 26.78 14.74 -3.33
N LEU A 100 25.83 15.40 -3.98
CA LEU A 100 24.96 14.80 -4.99
C LEU A 100 25.61 14.78 -6.38
N VAL A 101 26.41 15.80 -6.71
CA VAL A 101 27.07 15.95 -8.01
C VAL A 101 28.57 16.17 -7.79
N LEU A 102 29.38 15.15 -8.09
CA LEU A 102 30.84 15.23 -8.07
C LEU A 102 31.36 15.67 -9.46
N PRO A 103 32.41 16.51 -9.55
CA PRO A 103 32.99 16.91 -10.83
C PRO A 103 33.58 15.72 -11.62
N ASP A 104 33.24 15.64 -12.91
CA ASP A 104 33.80 14.68 -13.87
C ASP A 104 35.29 15.03 -14.14
N CYS A 105 36.16 14.36 -13.36
CA CYS A 105 37.61 14.53 -13.39
C CYS A 105 38.24 14.08 -14.73
N TYR A 106 37.57 13.22 -15.50
CA TYR A 106 38.03 12.81 -16.82
C TYR A 106 37.84 13.97 -17.81
N ALA A 107 36.65 14.58 -17.84
CA ALA A 107 36.39 15.77 -18.66
C ALA A 107 37.30 16.95 -18.29
N LEU A 108 37.61 17.14 -17.00
CA LEU A 108 38.60 18.14 -16.54
C LEU A 108 40.04 17.85 -16.98
N GLY A 109 40.42 16.58 -17.17
CA GLY A 109 41.77 16.20 -17.59
C GLY A 109 41.97 16.18 -19.11
N HIS A 110 41.01 15.62 -19.85
CA HIS A 110 41.09 15.36 -21.28
C HIS A 110 40.49 16.49 -22.13
N ASP A 111 39.30 16.97 -21.76
CA ASP A 111 38.47 17.90 -22.55
C ASP A 111 38.17 19.25 -21.84
N PRO A 112 39.13 19.87 -21.10
CA PRO A 112 38.82 21.01 -20.21
C PRO A 112 38.28 22.25 -20.91
N GLU A 113 38.63 22.45 -22.19
CA GLU A 113 38.19 23.59 -23.03
C GLU A 113 36.84 23.34 -23.72
N THR A 114 36.23 22.17 -23.53
CA THR A 114 34.84 21.94 -23.95
C THR A 114 33.85 22.62 -23.00
N LYS A 115 32.63 22.88 -23.49
CA LYS A 115 31.56 23.41 -22.64
C LYS A 115 31.32 22.52 -21.41
N GLN A 116 31.39 21.20 -21.57
CA GLN A 116 31.26 20.25 -20.46
C GLN A 116 32.41 20.39 -19.45
N GLY A 117 33.66 20.46 -19.91
CA GLY A 117 34.83 20.65 -19.04
C GLY A 117 34.76 21.95 -18.24
N LEU A 118 34.33 23.04 -18.87
CA LEU A 118 34.09 24.34 -18.23
C LEU A 118 32.97 24.28 -17.18
N GLU A 119 31.89 23.55 -17.45
CA GLU A 119 30.82 23.29 -16.47
C GLU A 119 31.33 22.46 -15.28
N GLN A 120 32.19 21.46 -15.49
CA GLN A 120 32.82 20.72 -14.39
C GLN A 120 33.73 21.62 -13.54
N MET A 121 34.48 22.54 -14.15
CA MET A 121 35.33 23.48 -13.41
C MET A 121 34.48 24.43 -12.56
N LYS A 122 33.33 24.90 -13.09
CA LYS A 122 32.36 25.69 -12.32
C LYS A 122 31.83 24.92 -11.11
N ILE A 123 31.48 23.62 -11.25
CA ILE A 123 31.04 22.78 -10.12
C ILE A 123 32.18 22.61 -9.10
N LEU A 124 33.40 22.28 -9.55
CA LEU A 124 34.57 22.09 -8.68
C LEU A 124 34.88 23.33 -7.82
N LEU A 125 34.93 24.52 -8.44
CA LEU A 125 35.16 25.77 -7.70
C LEU A 125 33.98 26.15 -6.80
N THR A 126 32.73 25.83 -7.18
CA THR A 126 31.55 26.07 -6.34
C THR A 126 31.56 25.20 -5.08
N LEU A 127 31.95 23.92 -5.20
CA LEU A 127 32.16 23.03 -4.05
C LEU A 127 33.33 23.50 -3.17
N LEU A 128 34.43 24.00 -3.76
CA LEU A 128 35.55 24.58 -3.02
C LEU A 128 35.15 25.83 -2.23
N LEU A 129 34.37 26.73 -2.84
CA LEU A 129 33.78 27.90 -2.19
C LEU A 129 32.85 27.49 -1.04
N GLY A 130 31.98 26.51 -1.29
CA GLY A 130 31.07 25.94 -0.28
C GLY A 130 31.78 25.28 0.90
N ALA A 131 32.93 24.65 0.67
CA ALA A 131 33.81 24.15 1.73
C ALA A 131 34.47 25.31 2.50
N ALA A 132 35.03 26.29 1.79
CA ALA A 132 35.75 27.44 2.36
C ALA A 132 34.89 28.32 3.28
N VAL A 133 33.59 28.47 3.01
CA VAL A 133 32.67 29.23 3.87
C VAL A 133 32.05 28.41 5.00
N GLN A 134 32.28 27.09 5.04
CA GLN A 134 31.78 26.19 6.08
C GLN A 134 32.87 25.69 7.05
N CYS A 135 34.13 25.59 6.61
CA CYS A 135 35.27 25.10 7.39
C CYS A 135 35.58 25.92 8.67
N PRO A 136 36.49 25.44 9.55
CA PRO A 136 36.87 26.16 10.77
C PRO A 136 37.40 27.59 10.51
N ASN A 137 38.14 27.79 9.41
CA ASN A 137 38.78 29.06 9.06
C ASN A 137 37.87 30.02 8.26
N LYS A 138 36.58 29.72 8.09
CA LYS A 138 35.64 30.47 7.22
C LYS A 138 35.60 31.98 7.39
N GLU A 139 35.89 32.52 8.57
CA GLU A 139 35.92 33.97 8.80
C GLU A 139 36.95 34.68 7.90
N LEU A 140 38.07 34.02 7.59
CA LEU A 140 39.10 34.53 6.67
C LEU A 140 38.63 34.54 5.21
N PHE A 141 37.87 33.54 4.79
CA PHE A 141 37.28 33.50 3.44
C PHE A 141 36.11 34.49 3.30
N ILE A 142 35.27 34.63 4.34
CA ILE A 142 34.18 35.61 4.40
C ILE A 142 34.73 37.04 4.42
N ALA A 143 35.87 37.29 5.07
CA ALA A 143 36.56 38.58 5.02
C ALA A 143 37.00 38.94 3.59
N ARG A 144 37.68 38.03 2.88
CA ARG A 144 38.07 38.21 1.47
C ARG A 144 36.88 38.47 0.54
N ILE A 145 35.78 37.72 0.72
CA ILE A 145 34.54 37.92 -0.06
C ILE A 145 34.02 39.36 0.11
N LYS A 146 34.11 39.94 1.31
CA LYS A 146 33.69 41.33 1.58
C LYS A 146 34.60 42.41 0.99
N GLU A 147 35.82 42.06 0.60
CA GLU A 147 36.79 42.97 -0.03
C GLU A 147 36.60 43.05 -1.56
N LEU A 148 35.85 42.10 -2.14
CA LEU A 148 35.40 42.13 -3.53
C LEU A 148 34.28 43.18 -3.74
N ASP A 149 34.00 43.53 -4.98
CA ASP A 149 32.90 44.45 -5.30
C ASP A 149 31.51 43.84 -4.99
N LEU A 150 30.49 44.70 -4.94
CA LEU A 150 29.14 44.28 -4.54
C LEU A 150 28.46 43.35 -5.56
N GLU A 151 28.76 43.43 -6.86
CA GLU A 151 28.14 42.58 -7.88
C GLU A 151 28.70 41.15 -7.78
N THR A 152 30.02 41.04 -7.68
CA THR A 152 30.74 39.80 -7.34
C THR A 152 30.27 39.20 -6.01
N GLN A 153 30.07 40.00 -4.96
CA GLN A 153 29.54 39.52 -3.68
C GLN A 153 28.16 38.87 -3.80
N HIS A 154 27.22 39.49 -4.54
CA HIS A 154 25.89 38.90 -4.74
C HIS A 154 25.95 37.60 -5.55
N ALA A 155 26.78 37.54 -6.60
CA ALA A 155 27.01 36.32 -7.37
C ALA A 155 27.59 35.18 -6.51
N ILE A 156 28.57 35.49 -5.64
CA ILE A 156 29.13 34.54 -4.67
C ILE A 156 28.07 34.02 -3.68
N VAL A 157 27.16 34.88 -3.21
CA VAL A 157 26.06 34.45 -2.32
C VAL A 157 25.13 33.44 -3.01
N GLU A 158 24.77 33.64 -4.28
CA GLU A 158 23.95 32.67 -5.02
C GLU A 158 24.71 31.35 -5.33
N LEU A 159 26.03 31.40 -5.46
CA LEU A 159 26.88 30.21 -5.59
C LEU A 159 26.97 29.42 -4.28
N ILE A 160 27.11 30.10 -3.13
CA ILE A 160 27.11 29.46 -1.80
C ILE A 160 25.77 28.73 -1.56
N LYS A 161 24.63 29.38 -1.87
CA LYS A 161 23.30 28.76 -1.74
C LYS A 161 23.13 27.46 -2.54
N GLN A 162 23.81 27.29 -3.67
CA GLN A 162 23.75 26.03 -4.44
C GLN A 162 24.32 24.82 -3.68
N VAL A 163 25.16 25.09 -2.67
CA VAL A 163 25.79 24.10 -1.78
C VAL A 163 25.09 24.03 -0.42
N THR A 164 24.57 25.15 0.12
CA THR A 164 23.99 25.18 1.48
C THR A 164 22.46 25.13 1.56
N ASP A 165 21.75 25.74 0.60
CA ASP A 165 20.32 26.11 0.75
C ASP A 165 19.41 25.52 -0.33
N ASN A 166 19.91 25.33 -1.55
CA ASN A 166 19.13 24.90 -2.72
C ASN A 166 19.10 23.37 -2.92
N HIS A 167 19.84 22.62 -2.10
CA HIS A 167 19.93 21.15 -2.10
C HIS A 167 20.33 20.52 -3.46
N SER A 168 20.89 21.29 -4.39
CA SER A 168 21.08 20.89 -5.79
C SER A 168 22.41 20.20 -6.06
N LEU A 169 23.48 20.62 -5.38
CA LEU A 169 24.82 20.03 -5.48
C LEU A 169 25.17 19.18 -4.25
N VAL A 170 24.66 19.57 -3.07
CA VAL A 170 24.93 18.95 -1.77
C VAL A 170 23.62 18.87 -0.97
N LEU A 171 23.44 17.80 -0.21
CA LEU A 171 22.27 17.53 0.62
C LEU A 171 22.69 17.45 2.10
N THR A 172 22.02 18.19 2.97
CA THR A 172 22.31 18.24 4.42
C THR A 172 21.34 17.35 5.19
N GLU A 173 21.76 16.72 6.30
CA GLU A 173 20.87 15.85 7.09
C GLU A 173 19.61 16.60 7.58
N GLU A 174 19.76 17.85 8.04
CA GLU A 174 18.65 18.69 8.49
C GLU A 174 17.64 19.03 7.36
N SER A 175 18.07 19.04 6.09
CA SER A 175 17.18 19.30 4.95
C SER A 175 16.24 18.15 4.61
N LEU A 176 16.54 16.92 5.05
CA LEU A 176 15.82 15.72 4.63
C LEU A 176 14.35 15.70 5.08
N GLY A 177 14.01 16.47 6.12
CA GLY A 177 12.63 16.72 6.57
C GLY A 177 11.91 17.89 5.89
N LEU A 178 12.57 18.61 4.97
CA LEU A 178 12.04 19.77 4.25
C LEU A 178 11.87 19.53 2.74
N LEU A 179 12.60 18.58 2.13
CA LEU A 179 12.39 18.19 0.74
C LEU A 179 10.99 17.61 0.53
N THR A 180 10.29 18.02 -0.54
CA THR A 180 9.04 17.35 -0.92
C THR A 180 9.34 16.02 -1.61
N PRO A 181 8.39 15.05 -1.62
CA PRO A 181 8.52 13.83 -2.40
C PRO A 181 8.74 14.10 -3.90
N GLN A 182 8.27 15.23 -4.43
CA GLN A 182 8.51 15.63 -5.82
C GLN A 182 9.96 16.06 -6.05
N ASP A 183 10.58 16.78 -5.12
CA ASP A 183 11.98 17.19 -5.22
C ASP A 183 12.91 15.98 -5.10
N MET A 184 12.62 15.06 -4.17
CA MET A 184 13.32 13.78 -4.08
C MET A 184 13.19 12.96 -5.37
N TYR A 185 11.98 12.88 -5.96
CA TYR A 185 11.76 12.20 -7.23
C TYR A 185 12.53 12.86 -8.38
N ASN A 186 12.52 14.20 -8.46
CA ASN A 186 13.26 14.97 -9.46
C ASN A 186 14.77 14.73 -9.35
N HIS A 187 15.31 14.65 -8.13
CA HIS A 187 16.71 14.33 -7.88
C HIS A 187 17.05 12.88 -8.25
N ILE A 188 16.24 11.90 -7.84
CA ILE A 188 16.44 10.48 -8.22
C ILE A 188 16.40 10.33 -9.75
N LEU A 189 15.48 11.02 -10.43
CA LEU A 189 15.38 11.01 -11.89
C LEU A 189 16.59 11.67 -12.57
N ARG A 190 17.17 12.72 -11.96
CA ARG A 190 18.41 13.36 -12.43
C ARG A 190 19.61 12.41 -12.28
N LEU A 191 19.83 11.91 -11.06
CA LEU A 191 20.93 10.99 -10.73
C LEU A 191 20.86 9.69 -11.55
N THR A 192 19.66 9.19 -11.86
CA THR A 192 19.48 8.04 -12.75
C THR A 192 19.97 8.34 -14.17
N LYS A 193 19.59 9.49 -14.74
CA LYS A 193 20.05 9.92 -16.08
C LYS A 193 21.55 10.19 -16.11
N GLU A 194 22.12 10.76 -15.05
CA GLU A 194 23.55 11.03 -14.92
C GLU A 194 24.35 9.72 -14.81
N ARG A 195 23.90 8.77 -13.98
CA ARG A 195 24.43 7.40 -13.92
C ARG A 195 24.43 6.73 -15.30
N ASP A 196 23.31 6.80 -16.01
CA ASP A 196 23.15 6.13 -17.30
C ASP A 196 24.02 6.78 -18.39
N ASN A 197 24.18 8.11 -18.36
CA ASN A 197 25.12 8.84 -19.21
C ASN A 197 26.58 8.46 -18.91
N MET A 198 26.96 8.38 -17.62
CA MET A 198 28.29 7.93 -17.22
C MET A 198 28.56 6.47 -17.60
N TYR A 199 27.54 5.60 -17.53
CA TYR A 199 27.65 4.22 -18.02
C TYR A 199 27.87 4.17 -19.54
N LEU A 200 27.11 4.94 -20.34
CA LEU A 200 27.34 5.05 -21.78
C LEU A 200 28.74 5.57 -22.12
N LYS A 201 29.22 6.59 -21.40
CA LYS A 201 30.57 7.15 -21.57
C LYS A 201 31.66 6.13 -21.23
N TRP A 202 31.52 5.41 -20.12
CA TRP A 202 32.46 4.35 -19.74
C TRP A 202 32.51 3.24 -20.79
N VAL A 203 31.36 2.75 -21.26
CA VAL A 203 31.29 1.79 -22.37
C VAL A 203 31.96 2.35 -23.63
N SER A 204 31.71 3.61 -23.98
CA SER A 204 32.33 4.26 -25.15
C SER A 204 33.85 4.38 -25.02
N SER A 205 34.39 4.65 -23.82
CA SER A 205 35.83 4.75 -23.57
C SER A 205 36.50 3.37 -23.67
N VAL A 206 35.91 2.34 -23.06
CA VAL A 206 36.41 0.95 -23.11
C VAL A 206 36.33 0.37 -24.53
N CYS A 207 35.39 0.83 -25.36
CA CYS A 207 35.38 0.54 -26.79
C CYS A 207 36.46 1.31 -27.56
N ALA A 208 36.62 2.61 -27.33
CA ALA A 208 37.61 3.44 -28.03
C ALA A 208 39.07 3.00 -27.76
N GLU A 209 39.38 2.52 -26.56
CA GLU A 209 40.69 1.95 -26.23
C GLU A 209 41.03 0.69 -27.04
N ARG A 210 40.04 -0.02 -27.60
CA ARG A 210 40.30 -1.13 -28.52
C ARG A 210 40.64 -0.67 -29.93
N ASP A 211 39.99 0.38 -30.42
CA ASP A 211 40.22 0.88 -31.79
C ASP A 211 41.59 1.55 -31.93
N VAL A 212 42.07 2.29 -30.92
CA VAL A 212 43.42 2.90 -30.93
C VAL A 212 44.52 1.83 -30.88
N ASN A 213 44.32 0.76 -30.10
CA ASN A 213 45.25 -0.39 -30.09
C ASN A 213 45.15 -1.26 -31.37
N ALA A 214 44.15 -1.05 -32.23
CA ALA A 214 44.03 -1.71 -33.52
C ALA A 214 44.68 -0.91 -34.66
N SER A 215 44.70 0.43 -34.60
CA SER A 215 45.20 1.27 -35.70
C SER A 215 46.72 1.25 -35.89
N ASP A 216 47.50 0.96 -34.84
CA ASP A 216 48.98 0.92 -34.91
C ASP A 216 49.55 -0.41 -35.48
N CYS A 217 48.70 -1.35 -35.91
CA CYS A 217 49.11 -2.70 -36.31
C CYS A 217 49.04 -3.03 -37.82
N ASP A 218 48.43 -2.18 -38.67
CA ASP A 218 48.01 -2.58 -40.03
C ASP A 218 48.62 -1.76 -41.19
N ASP A 219 49.88 -1.32 -41.04
CA ASP A 219 50.58 -0.59 -42.12
C ASP A 219 52.09 -0.91 -42.19
N ASN A 220 52.44 -2.15 -42.58
CA ASN A 220 53.69 -2.54 -43.30
C ASN A 220 53.82 -4.07 -43.49
N ALA A 221 53.05 -4.69 -44.41
CA ALA A 221 53.06 -6.16 -44.59
C ALA A 221 53.14 -6.70 -46.04
N LEU A 222 53.40 -5.85 -47.06
CA LEU A 222 53.64 -6.33 -48.43
C LEU A 222 54.77 -5.57 -49.15
N ASN A 223 55.97 -6.16 -49.16
CA ASN A 223 56.88 -6.08 -50.31
C ASN A 223 57.94 -7.19 -50.29
N LEU A 224 58.18 -7.81 -51.45
CA LEU A 224 59.36 -8.65 -51.68
C LEU A 224 60.58 -7.74 -51.88
N THR A 225 61.77 -8.12 -51.41
CA THR A 225 62.92 -8.46 -52.29
C THR A 225 64.21 -8.83 -51.54
N MET A 226 64.88 -9.86 -52.09
CA MET A 226 66.34 -10.09 -52.19
C MET A 226 67.28 -10.05 -50.96
N SER A 227 68.16 -11.06 -50.91
CA SER A 227 69.37 -11.13 -50.06
C SER A 227 70.48 -10.17 -50.53
N PRO A 228 71.59 -10.03 -49.77
CA PRO A 228 72.76 -10.85 -50.13
C PRO A 228 73.78 -11.25 -49.01
N SER A 229 74.53 -12.30 -49.31
CA SER A 229 75.97 -12.54 -49.00
C SER A 229 76.51 -12.58 -47.54
N ASN A 230 76.95 -13.77 -47.12
CA ASN A 230 78.38 -14.15 -46.97
C ASN A 230 78.48 -15.69 -46.70
N SER A 231 79.17 -16.52 -47.50
CA SER A 231 80.65 -16.74 -47.57
C SER A 231 81.24 -17.20 -46.22
N LYS A 232 81.88 -18.38 -46.04
CA LYS A 232 82.52 -19.43 -46.91
C LYS A 232 82.21 -20.86 -46.33
N THR A 233 82.69 -22.04 -46.77
CA THR A 233 83.92 -22.45 -47.52
C THR A 233 83.82 -23.87 -48.12
N SER A 234 84.62 -24.17 -49.14
CA SER A 234 85.20 -25.48 -49.55
C SER A 234 84.33 -26.73 -49.83
N THR A 235 84.36 -27.13 -51.10
CA THR A 235 84.26 -28.50 -51.67
C THR A 235 85.50 -29.38 -51.28
N PRO A 236 85.69 -30.67 -51.68
CA PRO A 236 85.03 -31.45 -52.74
C PRO A 236 84.79 -33.00 -52.59
N ILE A 237 83.91 -33.53 -53.46
CA ILE A 237 84.00 -34.81 -54.23
C ILE A 237 83.80 -36.21 -53.56
N SER A 238 82.62 -36.78 -53.86
CA SER A 238 82.24 -38.17 -54.25
C SER A 238 82.51 -39.43 -53.40
N SER A 239 81.42 -40.13 -53.06
CA SER A 239 81.33 -41.59 -52.93
C SER A 239 79.92 -42.13 -53.31
N ALA A 240 79.37 -41.61 -54.42
CA ALA A 240 77.98 -41.83 -54.85
C ALA A 240 77.62 -43.31 -55.13
N SER A 241 76.52 -43.76 -54.51
CA SER A 241 75.74 -45.01 -54.73
C SER A 241 75.06 -45.47 -53.44
N ASN A 242 75.82 -45.57 -52.34
CA ASN A 242 75.31 -45.90 -51.00
C ASN A 242 75.08 -44.66 -50.13
N THR A 243 75.73 -43.53 -50.42
CA THR A 243 75.42 -42.25 -49.76
C THR A 243 74.02 -41.78 -50.14
N ASP A 244 73.69 -41.83 -51.42
CA ASP A 244 72.49 -41.15 -51.96
C ASP A 244 71.22 -41.88 -51.55
N ASN A 245 71.24 -43.22 -51.47
CA ASN A 245 70.15 -44.00 -50.87
C ASN A 245 69.93 -43.65 -49.39
N ASN A 246 70.99 -43.41 -48.62
CA ASN A 246 70.87 -43.00 -47.22
C ASN A 246 70.47 -41.52 -47.07
N HIS A 247 70.93 -40.64 -47.96
CA HIS A 247 70.56 -39.23 -47.99
C HIS A 247 69.08 -39.07 -48.37
N MET A 248 68.61 -39.79 -49.38
CA MET A 248 67.20 -39.88 -49.74
C MET A 248 66.37 -40.54 -48.63
N ALA A 249 66.89 -41.54 -47.91
CA ALA A 249 66.18 -42.12 -46.77
C ALA A 249 66.05 -41.13 -45.60
N VAL A 250 67.07 -40.31 -45.33
CA VAL A 250 67.03 -39.23 -44.34
C VAL A 250 66.10 -38.10 -44.80
N GLU A 251 66.17 -37.67 -46.06
CA GLU A 251 65.26 -36.66 -46.63
C GLU A 251 63.80 -37.15 -46.63
N LEU A 252 63.54 -38.41 -46.96
CA LEU A 252 62.21 -39.01 -46.84
C LEU A 252 61.76 -39.14 -45.37
N ALA A 253 62.68 -39.39 -44.43
CA ALA A 253 62.36 -39.37 -43.00
C ALA A 253 62.04 -37.95 -42.51
N ASP A 254 62.78 -36.93 -42.96
CA ASP A 254 62.55 -35.52 -42.64
C ASP A 254 61.29 -34.96 -43.30
N LEU A 255 61.01 -35.32 -44.56
CA LEU A 255 59.75 -34.97 -45.23
C LEU A 255 58.57 -35.68 -44.56
N LYS A 256 58.72 -36.93 -44.12
CA LYS A 256 57.70 -37.66 -43.35
C LYS A 256 57.55 -37.13 -41.92
N SER A 257 58.61 -36.57 -41.33
CA SER A 257 58.60 -35.85 -40.05
C SER A 257 57.86 -34.52 -40.18
N LYS A 258 58.20 -33.71 -41.20
CA LYS A 258 57.49 -32.47 -41.58
C LYS A 258 56.03 -32.74 -41.92
N MET A 259 55.70 -33.83 -42.62
CA MET A 259 54.32 -34.22 -42.92
C MET A 259 53.54 -34.67 -41.67
N ARG A 260 54.21 -35.23 -40.65
CA ARG A 260 53.57 -35.49 -39.34
C ARG A 260 53.33 -34.18 -38.59
N LYS A 261 54.32 -33.28 -38.54
CA LYS A 261 54.18 -31.95 -37.92
C LYS A 261 53.05 -31.15 -38.56
N LEU A 262 53.05 -31.00 -39.89
CA LEU A 262 51.97 -30.30 -40.62
C LEU A 262 50.59 -30.96 -40.48
N ARG A 263 50.51 -32.26 -40.14
CA ARG A 263 49.24 -32.91 -39.78
C ARG A 263 48.83 -32.58 -38.36
N GLN A 264 49.74 -32.66 -37.40
CA GLN A 264 49.50 -32.28 -36.02
C GLN A 264 49.12 -30.78 -35.91
N GLU A 265 49.87 -29.90 -36.58
CA GLU A 265 49.57 -28.46 -36.68
C GLU A 265 48.21 -28.20 -37.34
N LEU A 266 47.79 -29.01 -38.32
CA LEU A 266 46.45 -28.92 -38.93
C LEU A 266 45.36 -29.44 -37.99
N GLU A 267 45.63 -30.48 -37.20
CA GLU A 267 44.74 -31.09 -36.22
C GLU A 267 44.52 -30.12 -35.04
N GLU A 268 45.60 -29.63 -34.42
CA GLU A 268 45.59 -28.56 -33.40
C GLU A 268 44.88 -27.29 -33.91
N LYS A 269 45.12 -26.86 -35.15
CA LYS A 269 44.40 -25.71 -35.74
C LYS A 269 42.94 -25.99 -36.04
N SER A 270 42.55 -27.25 -36.25
CA SER A 270 41.14 -27.63 -36.43
C SER A 270 40.41 -27.67 -35.08
N GLU A 271 41.07 -28.15 -34.03
CA GLU A 271 40.56 -28.11 -32.65
C GLU A 271 40.37 -26.65 -32.18
N SER A 272 41.38 -25.78 -32.33
CA SER A 272 41.20 -24.35 -32.01
C SER A 272 40.12 -23.65 -32.83
N LEU A 273 39.85 -24.10 -34.08
CA LEU A 273 38.75 -23.55 -34.89
C LEU A 273 37.38 -24.04 -34.41
N LEU A 274 37.30 -25.23 -33.81
CA LEU A 274 36.09 -25.74 -33.17
C LEU A 274 35.82 -25.00 -31.85
N GLU A 275 36.83 -24.83 -31.00
CA GLU A 275 36.76 -24.07 -29.74
C GLU A 275 36.27 -22.63 -29.99
N LEU A 276 36.91 -21.90 -30.92
CA LEU A 276 36.52 -20.52 -31.28
C LEU A 276 35.11 -20.44 -31.87
N ARG A 277 34.62 -21.52 -32.50
CA ARG A 277 33.26 -21.59 -33.03
C ARG A 277 32.23 -21.84 -31.91
N GLU A 278 32.53 -22.72 -30.97
CA GLU A 278 31.69 -22.94 -29.79
C GLU A 278 31.64 -21.69 -28.90
N GLU A 279 32.76 -20.97 -28.74
CA GLU A 279 32.76 -19.65 -28.09
C GLU A 279 31.89 -18.63 -28.85
N LEU A 280 31.97 -18.56 -30.18
CA LEU A 280 31.17 -17.65 -30.99
C LEU A 280 29.67 -17.98 -30.88
N ASP A 281 29.27 -19.24 -31.00
CA ASP A 281 27.88 -19.67 -30.88
C ASP A 281 27.36 -19.46 -29.43
N HIS A 282 28.21 -19.63 -28.42
CA HIS A 282 27.90 -19.26 -27.03
C HIS A 282 27.72 -17.74 -26.86
N LYS A 283 28.56 -16.91 -27.51
CA LYS A 283 28.45 -15.44 -27.45
C LYS A 283 27.23 -14.91 -28.21
N ASN A 284 26.89 -15.49 -29.36
CA ASN A 284 25.63 -15.22 -30.06
C ASN A 284 24.42 -15.58 -29.18
N SER A 285 24.49 -16.71 -28.46
CA SER A 285 23.46 -17.14 -27.52
C SER A 285 23.35 -16.23 -26.28
N GLN A 286 24.45 -15.59 -25.84
CA GLN A 286 24.41 -14.55 -24.80
C GLN A 286 23.80 -13.25 -25.35
N TYR A 287 24.18 -12.84 -26.56
CA TYR A 287 23.67 -11.62 -27.19
C TYR A 287 22.15 -11.65 -27.38
N GLU A 288 21.59 -12.73 -27.93
CA GLU A 288 20.14 -12.80 -28.16
C GLU A 288 19.33 -12.87 -26.85
N LYS A 289 19.89 -13.43 -25.77
CA LYS A 289 19.28 -13.33 -24.43
C LYS A 289 19.25 -11.88 -23.94
N LEU A 290 20.39 -11.18 -23.97
CA LEU A 290 20.47 -9.78 -23.55
C LEU A 290 19.60 -8.86 -24.41
N ARG A 291 19.42 -9.16 -25.71
CA ARG A 291 18.50 -8.44 -26.61
C ARG A 291 17.03 -8.70 -26.27
N LEU A 292 16.65 -9.94 -25.95
CA LEU A 292 15.30 -10.27 -25.48
C LEU A 292 15.00 -9.60 -24.14
N GLU A 293 15.91 -9.72 -23.16
CA GLU A 293 15.82 -9.04 -21.86
C GLU A 293 15.70 -7.52 -22.04
N SER A 294 16.51 -6.90 -22.90
CA SER A 294 16.42 -5.46 -23.21
C SER A 294 15.05 -5.07 -23.80
N GLN A 295 14.48 -5.92 -24.67
CA GLN A 295 13.14 -5.71 -25.23
C GLN A 295 12.03 -5.88 -24.18
N GLU A 296 12.19 -6.78 -23.23
CA GLU A 296 11.29 -6.95 -22.07
C GLU A 296 11.36 -5.75 -21.13
N TRP A 297 12.57 -5.26 -20.79
CA TRP A 297 12.76 -4.04 -20.00
C TRP A 297 12.15 -2.80 -20.67
N TYR A 298 12.26 -2.68 -22.01
CA TYR A 298 11.59 -1.61 -22.76
C TYR A 298 10.05 -1.72 -22.67
N ASN A 299 9.51 -2.93 -22.80
CA ASN A 299 8.07 -3.18 -22.69
C ASN A 299 7.55 -2.96 -21.26
N GLU A 300 8.34 -3.26 -20.23
CA GLU A 300 8.05 -2.95 -18.82
C GLU A 300 8.09 -1.45 -18.56
N ALA A 301 9.11 -0.74 -19.05
CA ALA A 301 9.19 0.72 -18.94
C ALA A 301 7.98 1.42 -19.59
N LYS A 302 7.47 0.88 -20.70
CA LYS A 302 6.25 1.36 -21.37
C LYS A 302 4.98 1.07 -20.56
N ARG A 303 4.83 -0.10 -19.95
CA ARG A 303 3.70 -0.42 -19.05
C ARG A 303 3.75 0.44 -17.77
N SER A 304 4.94 0.62 -17.21
CA SER A 304 5.22 1.53 -16.09
C SER A 304 4.87 2.99 -16.40
N ALA A 305 5.00 3.44 -17.66
CA ALA A 305 4.54 4.77 -18.08
C ALA A 305 3.01 4.87 -18.05
N ALA A 306 2.30 3.93 -18.68
CA ALA A 306 0.83 3.92 -18.67
C ALA A 306 0.24 3.88 -17.24
N TYR A 307 0.85 3.14 -16.32
CA TYR A 307 0.43 3.14 -14.90
C TYR A 307 0.71 4.46 -14.17
N ARG A 308 1.69 5.28 -14.61
CA ARG A 308 1.84 6.64 -14.07
C ARG A 308 0.74 7.56 -14.57
N ASP A 309 0.45 7.51 -15.87
CA ASP A 309 -0.63 8.28 -16.48
C ASP A 309 -1.99 7.96 -15.82
N GLU A 310 -2.26 6.69 -15.55
CA GLU A 310 -3.44 6.23 -14.80
C GLU A 310 -3.46 6.73 -13.35
N VAL A 311 -2.34 6.66 -12.62
CA VAL A 311 -2.23 7.18 -11.25
C VAL A 311 -2.46 8.70 -11.21
N ASP A 312 -1.99 9.46 -12.20
CA ASP A 312 -2.15 10.91 -12.22
C ASP A 312 -3.59 11.32 -12.59
N VAL A 313 -4.28 10.58 -13.46
CA VAL A 313 -5.74 10.69 -13.67
C VAL A 313 -6.52 10.37 -12.39
N LEU A 314 -6.11 9.35 -11.63
CA LEU A 314 -6.73 9.02 -10.34
C LEU A 314 -6.48 10.12 -9.28
N ARG A 315 -5.32 10.79 -9.30
CA ARG A 315 -5.05 11.96 -8.45
C ARG A 315 -5.96 13.14 -8.79
N GLU A 316 -6.09 13.53 -10.06
CA GLU A 316 -6.99 14.62 -10.46
C GLU A 316 -8.45 14.31 -10.06
N ARG A 317 -8.86 13.03 -10.21
CA ARG A 317 -10.17 12.54 -9.77
C ARG A 317 -10.35 12.60 -8.26
N ASN A 318 -9.32 12.30 -7.46
CA ASN A 318 -9.38 12.45 -5.99
C ASN A 318 -9.51 13.92 -5.60
N GLU A 319 -8.64 14.79 -6.10
CA GLU A 319 -8.74 16.23 -5.80
C GLU A 319 -10.11 16.81 -6.19
N ARG A 320 -10.70 16.30 -7.28
CA ARG A 320 -12.05 16.69 -7.70
C ARG A 320 -13.13 16.20 -6.72
N ALA A 321 -12.95 15.02 -6.12
CA ALA A 321 -13.80 14.57 -5.03
C ALA A 321 -13.61 15.44 -3.78
N ASP A 322 -12.37 15.72 -3.36
CA ASP A 322 -12.05 16.58 -2.20
C ASP A 322 -12.69 17.98 -2.35
N ARG A 323 -12.59 18.58 -3.55
CA ARG A 323 -13.24 19.86 -3.89
C ARG A 323 -14.77 19.79 -3.74
N LEU A 324 -15.40 18.70 -4.19
CA LEU A 324 -16.84 18.48 -4.09
C LEU A 324 -17.29 18.18 -2.64
N GLU A 325 -16.48 17.49 -1.84
CA GLU A 325 -16.77 17.27 -0.41
C GLU A 325 -16.72 18.59 0.38
N ILE A 326 -15.74 19.46 0.09
CA ILE A 326 -15.66 20.82 0.65
C ILE A 326 -16.89 21.66 0.24
N GLU A 327 -17.40 21.52 -0.97
CA GLU A 327 -18.64 22.18 -1.39
C GLU A 327 -19.87 21.61 -0.68
N LEU A 328 -20.00 20.28 -0.59
CA LEU A 328 -21.07 19.61 0.15
C LEU A 328 -21.08 20.01 1.63
N GLN A 329 -19.90 20.17 2.24
CA GLN A 329 -19.76 20.63 3.63
C GLN A 329 -20.25 22.09 3.79
N LYS A 330 -19.86 22.99 2.89
CA LYS A 330 -20.39 24.37 2.84
C LYS A 330 -21.91 24.41 2.59
N PHE A 331 -22.48 23.45 1.88
CA PHE A 331 -23.94 23.32 1.71
C PHE A 331 -24.64 22.79 2.95
N LYS A 332 -24.03 21.86 3.71
CA LYS A 332 -24.54 21.44 5.03
C LYS A 332 -24.54 22.59 6.03
N GLU A 333 -23.47 23.38 6.08
CA GLU A 333 -23.36 24.57 6.95
C GLU A 333 -24.46 25.60 6.65
N LYS A 334 -24.66 25.91 5.36
CA LYS A 334 -25.79 26.77 4.90
C LYS A 334 -27.17 26.19 5.21
N LEU A 335 -27.31 24.87 5.25
CA LEU A 335 -28.57 24.22 5.65
C LEU A 335 -28.81 24.40 7.15
N THR A 336 -27.79 24.18 7.99
CA THR A 336 -27.90 24.43 9.45
C THR A 336 -28.13 25.91 9.78
N ASP A 337 -27.53 26.84 9.04
CA ASP A 337 -27.85 28.28 9.13
C ASP A 337 -29.32 28.54 8.78
N SER A 338 -29.83 27.93 7.71
CA SER A 338 -31.23 28.06 7.29
C SER A 338 -32.20 27.50 8.34
N GLU A 339 -31.86 26.39 8.98
CA GLU A 339 -32.63 25.82 10.10
C GLU A 339 -32.61 26.71 11.34
N PHE A 340 -31.45 27.31 11.67
CA PHE A 340 -31.33 28.31 12.73
C PHE A 340 -32.18 29.55 12.44
N TYR A 341 -32.09 30.14 11.24
CA TYR A 341 -32.89 31.31 10.86
C TYR A 341 -34.38 30.99 10.81
N LYS A 342 -34.78 29.80 10.34
CA LYS A 342 -36.17 29.33 10.39
C LYS A 342 -36.65 29.28 11.85
N THR A 343 -35.90 28.62 12.73
CA THR A 343 -36.23 28.51 14.15
C THR A 343 -36.35 29.90 14.79
N ARG A 344 -35.41 30.81 14.50
CA ARG A 344 -35.44 32.18 15.03
C ARG A 344 -36.62 33.01 14.50
N VAL A 345 -37.08 32.76 13.27
CA VAL A 345 -38.30 33.38 12.72
C VAL A 345 -39.57 32.77 13.34
N GLU A 346 -39.56 31.50 13.71
CA GLU A 346 -40.67 30.85 14.43
C GLU A 346 -40.76 31.33 15.88
N GLU A 347 -39.64 31.44 16.60
CA GLU A 347 -39.54 32.14 17.90
C GLU A 347 -40.10 33.56 17.82
N LEU A 348 -39.62 34.38 16.88
CA LEU A 348 -40.05 35.77 16.73
C LEU A 348 -41.54 35.90 16.35
N ARG A 349 -42.13 34.92 15.66
CA ARG A 349 -43.57 34.88 15.39
C ARG A 349 -44.36 34.61 16.66
N GLU A 350 -43.88 33.73 17.52
CA GLU A 350 -44.56 33.41 18.79
C GLU A 350 -44.37 34.52 19.82
N ASP A 351 -43.20 35.15 19.90
CA ASP A 351 -42.97 36.40 20.67
C ASP A 351 -43.98 37.48 20.24
N ASN A 352 -44.18 37.68 18.92
CA ASN A 352 -45.18 38.63 18.40
C ASN A 352 -46.63 38.20 18.68
N ARG A 353 -46.96 36.90 18.66
CA ARG A 353 -48.28 36.40 19.10
C ARG A 353 -48.53 36.74 20.57
N MET A 354 -47.59 36.41 21.46
CA MET A 354 -47.70 36.68 22.89
C MET A 354 -47.81 38.18 23.19
N LEU A 355 -47.12 39.03 22.41
CA LEU A 355 -47.26 40.49 22.48
C LEU A 355 -48.62 41.00 21.98
N LEU A 356 -49.22 40.38 20.95
CA LEU A 356 -50.57 40.70 20.49
C LEU A 356 -51.63 40.26 21.50
N GLU A 357 -51.52 39.05 22.06
CA GLU A 357 -52.45 38.53 23.08
C GLU A 357 -52.37 39.35 24.39
N THR A 358 -51.17 39.77 24.81
CA THR A 358 -51.04 40.68 25.98
C THR A 358 -51.50 42.10 25.67
N LYS A 359 -51.35 42.61 24.43
CA LYS A 359 -51.97 43.87 23.99
C LYS A 359 -53.51 43.78 24.04
N GLU A 360 -54.10 42.73 23.48
CA GLU A 360 -55.55 42.53 23.49
C GLU A 360 -56.10 42.41 24.91
N MET A 361 -55.40 41.67 25.79
CA MET A 361 -55.73 41.58 27.22
C MET A 361 -55.70 42.95 27.92
N LEU A 362 -54.73 43.81 27.59
CA LEU A 362 -54.62 45.17 28.15
C LEU A 362 -55.68 46.12 27.58
N GLU A 363 -56.04 46.00 26.30
CA GLU A 363 -57.13 46.74 25.68
C GLU A 363 -58.49 46.32 26.26
N GLU A 364 -58.70 45.02 26.52
CA GLU A 364 -59.83 44.48 27.28
C GLU A 364 -59.90 45.07 28.69
N GLN A 365 -58.80 45.05 29.45
CA GLN A 365 -58.76 45.64 30.80
C GLN A 365 -59.08 47.14 30.77
N LEU A 366 -58.50 47.88 29.82
CA LEU A 366 -58.74 49.31 29.64
C LEU A 366 -60.21 49.59 29.26
N GLN A 367 -60.84 48.73 28.45
CA GLN A 367 -62.26 48.84 28.11
C GLN A 367 -63.17 48.47 29.30
N ARG A 368 -62.77 47.52 30.15
CA ARG A 368 -63.45 47.23 31.43
C ARG A 368 -63.35 48.42 32.40
N TRP A 369 -62.20 49.10 32.46
CA TRP A 369 -62.02 50.34 33.25
C TRP A 369 -62.86 51.50 32.71
N ARG A 370 -62.91 51.70 31.38
CA ARG A 370 -63.79 52.71 30.74
C ARG A 370 -65.26 52.48 31.11
N LYS A 371 -65.79 51.27 30.94
CA LYS A 371 -67.16 50.91 31.34
C LYS A 371 -67.43 51.17 32.83
N ARG A 372 -66.43 50.96 33.69
CA ARG A 372 -66.54 51.28 35.13
C ARG A 372 -66.60 52.79 35.37
N SER A 373 -65.82 53.58 34.64
CA SER A 373 -65.84 55.05 34.71
C SER A 373 -67.15 55.63 34.18
N GLU A 374 -67.67 55.09 33.07
CA GLU A 374 -68.99 55.43 32.51
C GLU A 374 -70.09 55.15 33.56
N HIS A 375 -70.04 54.00 34.23
CA HIS A 375 -71.00 53.68 35.28
C HIS A 375 -70.88 54.61 36.50
N VAL A 376 -69.66 54.97 36.93
CA VAL A 376 -69.46 56.00 37.97
C VAL A 376 -70.10 57.33 37.56
N MET A 377 -69.90 57.79 36.33
CA MET A 377 -70.56 59.01 35.82
C MET A 377 -72.09 58.90 35.78
N THR A 378 -72.66 57.71 35.48
CA THR A 378 -74.12 57.53 35.58
C THR A 378 -74.61 57.68 37.02
N LEU A 379 -73.92 57.07 37.99
CA LEU A 379 -74.24 57.15 39.42
C LEU A 379 -74.06 58.57 39.97
N GLU A 380 -73.02 59.29 39.55
CA GLU A 380 -72.84 60.71 39.87
C GLU A 380 -74.00 61.55 39.33
N SER A 381 -74.46 61.30 38.09
CA SER A 381 -75.63 61.98 37.53
C SER A 381 -76.92 61.69 38.32
N GLU A 382 -77.07 60.47 38.84
CA GLU A 382 -78.20 60.08 39.69
C GLU A 382 -78.13 60.73 41.06
N ILE A 383 -76.96 60.75 41.69
CA ILE A 383 -76.70 61.47 42.96
C ILE A 383 -77.02 62.96 42.80
N ILE A 384 -76.68 63.58 41.67
CA ILE A 384 -77.02 64.99 41.37
C ILE A 384 -78.54 65.15 41.24
N LYS A 385 -79.24 64.30 40.47
CA LYS A 385 -80.71 64.32 40.34
C LYS A 385 -81.42 64.15 41.69
N TYR A 386 -80.96 63.22 42.53
CA TYR A 386 -81.54 63.00 43.85
C TYR A 386 -81.25 64.15 44.82
N LYS A 387 -80.04 64.74 44.78
CA LYS A 387 -79.72 65.96 45.54
C LYS A 387 -80.60 67.14 45.12
N GLN A 388 -80.82 67.33 43.82
CA GLN A 388 -81.72 68.36 43.30
C GLN A 388 -83.14 68.13 43.81
N LYS A 389 -83.72 66.93 43.63
CA LYS A 389 -85.06 66.61 44.13
C LYS A 389 -85.21 66.81 45.64
N LEU A 390 -84.18 66.48 46.43
CA LEU A 390 -84.18 66.67 47.89
C LEU A 390 -84.15 68.16 48.25
N ASN A 391 -83.41 68.97 47.48
CA ASN A 391 -83.41 70.44 47.60
C ASN A 391 -84.76 71.05 47.18
N ASP A 392 -85.37 70.56 46.10
CA ASP A 392 -86.69 71.00 45.63
C ASP A 392 -87.76 70.71 46.70
N MET A 393 -87.75 69.50 47.29
CA MET A 393 -88.60 69.13 48.43
C MET A 393 -88.32 69.97 49.69
N ALA A 394 -87.09 70.41 49.92
CA ALA A 394 -86.74 71.28 51.04
C ALA A 394 -87.30 72.70 50.82
N LEU A 395 -87.20 73.24 49.60
CA LEU A 395 -87.79 74.52 49.21
C LEU A 395 -89.33 74.47 49.26
N GLU A 396 -89.95 73.37 48.82
CA GLU A 396 -91.38 73.13 48.92
C GLU A 396 -91.82 73.16 50.40
N ARG A 397 -91.19 72.34 51.26
CA ARG A 397 -91.42 72.31 52.71
C ARG A 397 -91.20 73.67 53.38
N ASP A 398 -90.18 74.42 52.97
CA ASP A 398 -89.87 75.71 53.58
C ASP A 398 -90.84 76.80 53.09
N SER A 399 -91.39 76.69 51.87
CA SER A 399 -92.49 77.53 51.40
C SER A 399 -93.84 77.20 52.07
N ASP A 400 -94.14 75.91 52.28
CA ASP A 400 -95.28 75.46 53.09
C ASP A 400 -95.15 75.94 54.54
N ARG A 401 -93.92 75.92 55.09
CA ARG A 401 -93.62 76.44 56.41
C ARG A 401 -93.88 77.95 56.49
N SER A 402 -93.34 78.75 55.57
CA SER A 402 -93.60 80.20 55.55
C SER A 402 -95.09 80.50 55.37
N ARG A 403 -95.80 79.73 54.55
CA ARG A 403 -97.27 79.83 54.41
C ARG A 403 -98.02 79.45 55.69
N LEU A 404 -97.51 78.48 56.46
CA LEU A 404 -98.09 78.07 57.74
C LEU A 404 -97.76 79.10 58.84
N GLU A 405 -96.60 79.75 58.78
CA GLU A 405 -96.22 80.90 59.61
C GLU A 405 -97.09 82.13 59.26
N GLU A 406 -97.31 82.45 57.98
CA GLU A 406 -98.29 83.45 57.50
C GLU A 406 -99.70 83.15 58.02
N LEU A 407 -100.18 81.90 57.92
CA LEU A 407 -101.50 81.51 58.44
C LEU A 407 -101.57 81.54 59.98
N ILE A 408 -100.45 81.36 60.70
CA ILE A 408 -100.37 81.59 62.14
C ILE A 408 -100.39 83.09 62.46
N GLU A 409 -99.75 83.93 61.65
CA GLU A 409 -99.80 85.38 61.79
C GLU A 409 -101.21 85.92 61.48
N GLU A 410 -101.87 85.46 60.41
CA GLU A 410 -103.28 85.78 60.13
C GLU A 410 -104.21 85.29 61.25
N ASN A 411 -104.02 84.06 61.74
CA ASN A 411 -104.84 83.50 62.82
C ASN A 411 -104.60 84.23 64.16
N THR A 412 -103.36 84.60 64.49
CA THR A 412 -103.06 85.40 65.69
C THR A 412 -103.52 86.85 65.55
N GLN A 413 -103.46 87.45 64.36
CA GLN A 413 -104.08 88.76 64.09
C GLN A 413 -105.61 88.69 64.20
N LEU A 414 -106.25 87.65 63.67
CA LEU A 414 -107.69 87.41 63.82
C LEU A 414 -108.07 87.14 65.28
N GLN A 415 -107.25 86.40 66.04
CA GLN A 415 -107.42 86.22 67.48
C GLN A 415 -107.17 87.52 68.27
N LEU A 416 -106.29 88.40 67.81
CA LEU A 416 -106.06 89.72 68.40
C LEU A 416 -107.20 90.69 68.06
N VAL A 417 -107.78 90.64 66.87
CA VAL A 417 -109.00 91.38 66.53
C VAL A 417 -110.19 90.85 67.34
N ALA A 418 -110.34 89.53 67.45
CA ALA A 418 -111.38 88.91 68.29
C ALA A 418 -111.15 89.17 69.79
N LYS A 419 -109.91 89.23 70.27
CA LYS A 419 -109.59 89.71 71.63
C LYS A 419 -109.98 91.18 71.75
N ASN A 420 -109.49 92.06 70.89
CA ASN A 420 -109.70 93.51 71.02
C ASN A 420 -111.19 93.92 70.92
N LEU A 421 -112.01 93.18 70.17
CA LEU A 421 -113.48 93.33 70.21
C LEU A 421 -114.11 92.87 71.53
N ASN A 422 -113.52 91.88 72.22
CA ASN A 422 -114.01 91.35 73.49
C ASN A 422 -113.40 92.04 74.73
N THR A 423 -112.17 92.56 74.65
CA THR A 423 -111.43 93.19 75.76
C THR A 423 -111.60 94.71 75.80
N THR A 424 -112.48 95.27 74.97
CA THR A 424 -113.06 96.60 75.17
C THR A 424 -114.20 96.62 76.20
N LEU A 425 -114.42 95.50 76.94
CA LEU A 425 -115.48 95.37 77.94
C LEU A 425 -115.05 95.04 79.38
N ASP A 426 -113.85 94.50 79.63
CA ASP A 426 -113.40 94.16 81.00
C ASP A 426 -112.00 94.69 81.33
N ILE A 427 -111.97 95.84 82.01
CA ILE A 427 -110.81 96.33 82.75
C ILE A 427 -110.97 95.87 84.21
N ASP A 428 -110.25 94.81 84.62
CA ASP A 428 -109.72 94.66 86.00
C ASP A 428 -109.07 93.28 86.24
N LYS A 429 -107.75 93.23 86.52
CA LYS A 429 -107.15 92.67 87.77
C LYS A 429 -105.64 92.37 87.72
N SER A 430 -104.92 93.02 88.65
CA SER A 430 -103.89 92.49 89.57
C SER A 430 -102.68 91.65 89.08
N PHE A 431 -101.48 92.15 89.45
CA PHE A 431 -100.35 91.44 90.10
C PHE A 431 -99.80 90.12 89.53
N SER A 432 -98.47 90.08 89.28
CA SER A 432 -97.50 89.36 90.14
C SER A 432 -96.14 89.17 89.42
N ASP A 433 -95.09 89.77 90.00
CA ASP A 433 -93.73 89.25 90.20
C ASP A 433 -93.07 88.34 89.13
N ASN A 434 -91.92 88.75 88.59
CA ASN A 434 -90.61 88.47 89.20
C ASN A 434 -89.47 89.08 88.35
N ASP A 435 -88.66 89.96 88.96
CA ASP A 435 -87.37 90.45 88.43
C ASP A 435 -86.44 90.69 89.63
N ASP A 436 -85.15 90.37 89.50
CA ASP A 436 -84.08 91.04 90.26
C ASP A 436 -82.69 90.76 89.61
N GLU A 437 -81.99 91.82 89.21
CA GLU A 437 -80.61 91.78 88.72
C GLU A 437 -79.76 92.90 89.39
N CYS A 438 -78.48 92.98 89.06
CA CYS A 438 -77.48 93.52 89.99
C CYS A 438 -77.43 95.06 90.15
N ASN A 439 -77.69 95.53 91.38
CA ASN A 439 -76.80 96.44 92.15
C ASN A 439 -76.50 97.89 91.65
N SER A 440 -77.01 98.91 92.38
CA SER A 440 -76.22 99.97 93.09
C SER A 440 -76.89 101.37 93.16
N GLY A 441 -76.65 102.15 94.24
CA GLY A 441 -76.75 103.64 94.22
C GLY A 441 -77.58 104.40 95.29
N ASP A 442 -76.94 104.77 96.39
CA ASP A 442 -77.05 106.06 97.14
C ASP A 442 -78.34 106.65 97.79
N ASN A 443 -78.33 106.61 99.14
CA ASN A 443 -78.31 107.75 100.10
C ASN A 443 -79.52 108.69 100.37
N SER A 444 -79.80 108.91 101.67
CA SER A 444 -80.15 110.22 102.26
C SER A 444 -79.84 110.27 103.78
N LEU A 445 -79.78 111.48 104.38
CA LEU A 445 -79.31 111.74 105.75
C LEU A 445 -80.31 112.57 106.59
N SER A 446 -80.70 112.08 107.78
CA SER A 446 -81.17 112.93 108.91
C SER A 446 -81.16 112.16 110.25
N GLU A 447 -81.06 112.90 111.36
CA GLU A 447 -81.16 112.44 112.77
C GLU A 447 -79.97 111.68 113.40
N GLN A 448 -78.79 112.30 113.34
CA GLN A 448 -77.84 112.26 114.47
C GLN A 448 -78.26 113.27 115.56
N LEU A 449 -77.95 113.04 116.86
CA LEU A 449 -77.20 114.01 117.73
C LEU A 449 -77.19 113.79 119.28
N THR A 450 -77.91 112.86 119.91
CA THR A 450 -78.09 112.91 121.39
C THR A 450 -77.18 112.04 122.29
N ASN A 451 -76.48 111.02 121.78
CA ASN A 451 -75.90 109.95 122.63
C ASN A 451 -74.45 110.15 123.16
N ASN A 452 -73.84 111.33 123.02
CA ASN A 452 -72.38 111.46 123.15
C ASN A 452 -71.79 111.27 124.58
N ALA A 453 -72.56 111.56 125.63
CA ALA A 453 -72.01 111.72 126.99
C ALA A 453 -71.56 110.40 127.67
N GLN A 454 -72.25 109.28 127.43
CA GLN A 454 -72.02 108.04 128.19
C GLN A 454 -70.81 107.21 127.69
N THR A 455 -70.39 107.39 126.44
CA THR A 455 -69.42 106.52 125.75
C THR A 455 -68.01 106.54 126.36
N ARG A 456 -67.66 107.55 127.17
CA ARG A 456 -66.26 107.84 127.54
C ARG A 456 -65.71 107.00 128.70
N ALA A 457 -66.57 106.45 129.56
CA ALA A 457 -66.13 105.65 130.72
C ALA A 457 -65.71 104.21 130.34
N ILE A 458 -66.51 103.54 129.51
CA ILE A 458 -66.37 102.11 129.20
C ILE A 458 -65.07 101.77 128.43
N LYS A 459 -64.48 102.72 127.70
CA LYS A 459 -63.31 102.46 126.84
C LYS A 459 -62.07 101.98 127.60
N LEU A 460 -61.81 102.49 128.81
CA LEU A 460 -60.53 102.27 129.50
C LEU A 460 -60.37 100.86 130.09
N GLU A 461 -61.46 100.21 130.51
CA GLU A 461 -61.39 98.84 131.05
C GLU A 461 -61.15 97.77 129.97
N LEU A 462 -61.68 98.00 128.76
CA LEU A 462 -61.53 97.08 127.63
C LEU A 462 -60.09 97.00 127.10
N GLU A 463 -59.34 98.10 127.20
CA GLU A 463 -58.01 98.22 126.61
C GLU A 463 -56.96 97.39 127.38
N ASN A 464 -57.06 97.35 128.71
CA ASN A 464 -56.10 96.62 129.56
C ASN A 464 -56.21 95.08 129.39
N ARG A 465 -57.43 94.55 129.19
CA ARG A 465 -57.63 93.12 128.86
C ARG A 465 -57.05 92.73 127.50
N ARG A 466 -57.03 93.64 126.52
CA ARG A 466 -56.59 93.36 125.15
C ARG A 466 -55.09 93.08 125.04
N LEU A 467 -54.28 93.70 125.89
CA LEU A 467 -52.82 93.60 125.83
C LEU A 467 -52.28 92.23 126.29
N VAL A 468 -52.95 91.56 127.23
CA VAL A 468 -52.51 90.24 127.74
C VAL A 468 -52.67 89.16 126.67
N ALA A 469 -53.84 89.08 126.02
CA ALA A 469 -54.13 88.07 125.01
C ALA A 469 -53.15 88.09 123.82
N ALA A 470 -52.65 89.28 123.44
CA ALA A 470 -51.69 89.42 122.35
C ALA A 470 -50.32 88.77 122.64
N LEU A 471 -49.91 88.66 123.91
CA LEU A 471 -48.62 88.08 124.30
C LEU A 471 -48.60 86.55 124.31
N GLU A 472 -49.75 85.91 124.55
CA GLU A 472 -49.86 84.44 124.47
C GLU A 472 -49.90 83.99 123.01
N GLN A 473 -50.68 84.68 122.17
CA GLN A 473 -50.78 84.39 120.73
C GLN A 473 -49.41 84.43 120.02
N LEU A 474 -48.54 85.39 120.36
CA LEU A 474 -47.19 85.50 119.77
C LEU A 474 -46.24 84.34 120.14
N LYS A 475 -46.43 83.70 121.31
CA LYS A 475 -45.66 82.50 121.67
C LYS A 475 -46.11 81.30 120.86
N GLU A 476 -47.42 81.12 120.74
CA GLU A 476 -48.05 80.01 120.03
C GLU A 476 -47.66 80.01 118.53
N THR A 477 -47.70 81.17 117.87
CA THR A 477 -47.24 81.29 116.47
C THR A 477 -45.78 80.89 116.27
N SER A 478 -44.88 81.30 117.18
CA SER A 478 -43.44 80.98 117.08
C SER A 478 -43.15 79.48 117.20
N PHE A 479 -43.95 78.75 117.98
CA PHE A 479 -43.84 77.30 118.14
C PHE A 479 -44.29 76.56 116.88
N HIS A 480 -45.38 77.02 116.25
CA HIS A 480 -45.88 76.45 114.99
C HIS A 480 -44.91 76.66 113.82
N GLU A 481 -44.30 77.84 113.66
CA GLU A 481 -43.28 78.09 112.62
C GLU A 481 -42.08 77.15 112.76
N SER A 482 -41.54 77.01 113.98
CA SER A 482 -40.42 76.10 114.27
C SER A 482 -40.76 74.65 113.93
N THR A 483 -41.95 74.20 114.32
CA THR A 483 -42.43 72.83 114.08
C THR A 483 -42.64 72.55 112.58
N ASN A 484 -43.21 73.50 111.84
CA ASN A 484 -43.39 73.39 110.39
C ASN A 484 -42.04 73.29 109.66
N LYS A 485 -41.06 74.10 110.04
CA LYS A 485 -39.73 74.11 109.40
C LYS A 485 -38.96 72.82 109.64
N LEU A 486 -39.11 72.19 110.82
CA LEU A 486 -38.59 70.86 111.10
C LEU A 486 -39.25 69.79 110.19
N LEU A 487 -40.56 69.87 109.99
CA LEU A 487 -41.32 68.95 109.14
C LEU A 487 -40.95 69.07 107.66
N GLU A 488 -40.61 70.27 107.17
CA GLU A 488 -40.10 70.47 105.81
C GLU A 488 -38.73 69.82 105.60
N LEU A 489 -37.78 70.05 106.52
CA LEU A 489 -36.45 69.43 106.46
C LEU A 489 -36.51 67.90 106.50
N GLU A 490 -37.41 67.31 107.30
CA GLU A 490 -37.59 65.86 107.35
C GLU A 490 -38.23 65.29 106.07
N LYS A 491 -39.07 66.07 105.36
CA LYS A 491 -39.56 65.73 104.01
C LYS A 491 -38.45 65.78 102.97
N GLU A 492 -37.61 66.82 102.96
CA GLU A 492 -36.49 66.93 102.02
C GLU A 492 -35.45 65.83 102.22
N LYS A 493 -35.11 65.53 103.48
CA LYS A 493 -34.24 64.41 103.88
C LYS A 493 -34.75 63.06 103.34
N LYS A 494 -36.06 62.77 103.47
CA LYS A 494 -36.65 61.56 102.87
C LYS A 494 -36.61 61.56 101.34
N LYS A 495 -36.89 62.70 100.70
CA LYS A 495 -36.83 62.87 99.24
C LYS A 495 -35.42 62.67 98.69
N LEU A 496 -34.40 63.12 99.40
CA LEU A 496 -32.99 62.90 99.06
C LEU A 496 -32.57 61.44 99.28
N ALA A 497 -32.98 60.80 100.39
CA ALA A 497 -32.70 59.39 100.65
C ALA A 497 -33.23 58.47 99.54
N LEU A 498 -34.51 58.61 99.17
CA LEU A 498 -35.13 57.87 98.06
C LEU A 498 -34.40 58.10 96.72
N LYS A 499 -33.86 59.31 96.49
CA LYS A 499 -33.11 59.62 95.27
C LYS A 499 -31.70 59.02 95.28
N VAL A 500 -31.07 58.83 96.44
CA VAL A 500 -29.80 58.10 96.55
C VAL A 500 -30.05 56.61 96.29
N GLU A 501 -31.08 56.03 96.89
CA GLU A 501 -31.49 54.63 96.72
C GLU A 501 -31.78 54.31 95.24
N GLN A 502 -32.61 55.12 94.57
CA GLN A 502 -32.90 54.99 93.14
C GLN A 502 -31.65 55.13 92.24
N MET A 503 -30.67 55.97 92.62
CA MET A 503 -29.40 56.09 91.89
C MET A 503 -28.51 54.87 92.12
N GLN A 504 -28.52 54.26 93.31
CA GLN A 504 -27.80 53.03 93.61
C GLN A 504 -28.38 51.82 92.85
N GLU A 505 -29.70 51.69 92.77
CA GLU A 505 -30.36 50.68 91.92
C GLU A 505 -29.98 50.83 90.45
N ASN A 506 -29.97 52.06 89.92
CA ASN A 506 -29.60 52.32 88.53
C ASN A 506 -28.12 51.99 88.26
N ILE A 507 -27.21 52.28 89.20
CA ILE A 507 -25.79 51.89 89.09
C ILE A 507 -25.64 50.37 89.12
N GLN A 508 -26.37 49.66 90.00
CA GLN A 508 -26.35 48.20 90.03
C GLN A 508 -26.90 47.59 88.73
N ARG A 509 -28.00 48.11 88.20
CA ARG A 509 -28.59 47.65 86.92
C ARG A 509 -27.66 47.86 85.74
N LEU A 510 -27.01 49.03 85.63
CA LEU A 510 -26.04 49.31 84.57
C LEU A 510 -24.76 48.45 84.72
N SER A 511 -24.30 48.22 85.96
CA SER A 511 -23.19 47.30 86.23
C SER A 511 -23.52 45.86 85.81
N GLN A 512 -24.72 45.38 86.12
CA GLN A 512 -25.18 44.06 85.69
C GLN A 512 -25.27 43.97 84.15
N GLN A 513 -25.85 44.97 83.49
CA GLN A 513 -25.93 45.01 82.02
C GLN A 513 -24.56 45.03 81.34
N ASN A 514 -23.57 45.72 81.91
CA ASN A 514 -22.20 45.67 81.41
C ASN A 514 -21.57 44.27 81.57
N ASN A 515 -21.75 43.61 82.72
CA ASN A 515 -21.30 42.23 82.92
C ASN A 515 -21.98 41.25 81.95
N GLU A 516 -23.28 41.42 81.69
CA GLU A 516 -24.02 40.61 80.71
C GLU A 516 -23.46 40.81 79.29
N LEU A 517 -23.17 42.05 78.89
CA LEU A 517 -22.54 42.37 77.61
C LEU A 517 -21.10 41.81 77.49
N GLU A 518 -20.28 41.92 78.54
CA GLU A 518 -18.91 41.37 78.55
C GLU A 518 -18.90 39.85 78.39
N ASN A 519 -19.85 39.14 79.01
CA ASN A 519 -20.02 37.70 78.82
C ASN A 519 -20.45 37.38 77.37
N VAL A 520 -21.41 38.12 76.79
CA VAL A 520 -21.83 37.93 75.39
C VAL A 520 -20.67 38.17 74.41
N PHE A 521 -19.82 39.19 74.63
CA PHE A 521 -18.62 39.42 73.83
C PHE A 521 -17.59 38.28 73.97
N LYS A 522 -17.41 37.74 75.18
CA LYS A 522 -16.52 36.59 75.42
C LYS A 522 -17.01 35.33 74.73
N ASP A 523 -18.30 35.02 74.83
CA ASP A 523 -18.90 33.85 74.19
C ASP A 523 -18.83 33.96 72.66
N ALA A 524 -19.10 35.14 72.10
CA ALA A 524 -18.94 35.40 70.66
C ALA A 524 -17.48 35.26 70.19
N LEU A 525 -16.49 35.64 71.01
CA LEU A 525 -15.07 35.41 70.71
C LEU A 525 -14.71 33.92 70.76
N GLU A 526 -15.25 33.16 71.71
CA GLU A 526 -15.05 31.71 71.78
C GLU A 526 -15.74 30.97 70.61
N GLU A 527 -16.93 31.41 70.19
CA GLU A 527 -17.63 30.88 69.02
C GLU A 527 -16.88 31.20 67.73
N ASN A 528 -16.44 32.45 67.53
CA ASN A 528 -15.64 32.83 66.36
C ASN A 528 -14.32 32.04 66.29
N LYS A 529 -13.67 31.78 67.43
CA LYS A 529 -12.49 30.89 67.49
C LYS A 529 -12.82 29.44 67.11
N LYS A 530 -13.96 28.88 67.55
CA LYS A 530 -14.44 27.54 67.16
C LYS A 530 -14.76 27.49 65.66
N MET A 531 -15.34 28.55 65.09
CA MET A 531 -15.62 28.68 63.67
C MET A 531 -14.34 28.76 62.83
N GLN A 532 -13.34 29.55 63.25
CA GLN A 532 -12.04 29.59 62.57
C GLN A 532 -11.35 28.22 62.60
N MET A 533 -11.30 27.54 63.76
CA MET A 533 -10.75 26.18 63.82
C MET A 533 -11.50 25.18 62.94
N THR A 534 -12.82 25.36 62.77
CA THR A 534 -13.65 24.53 61.88
C THR A 534 -13.36 24.82 60.39
N LEU A 535 -13.13 26.09 60.03
CA LEU A 535 -12.68 26.49 58.69
C LEU A 535 -11.28 25.94 58.38
N ASP A 536 -10.32 26.10 59.29
CA ASP A 536 -8.95 25.57 59.12
C ASP A 536 -8.94 24.05 58.93
N GLN A 537 -9.80 23.33 59.67
CA GLN A 537 -9.98 21.88 59.52
C GLN A 537 -10.63 21.52 58.19
N ARG A 538 -11.66 22.27 57.75
CA ARG A 538 -12.31 22.07 56.45
C ARG A 538 -11.35 22.33 55.29
N GLN A 539 -10.52 23.37 55.39
CA GLN A 539 -9.51 23.68 54.38
C GLN A 539 -8.47 22.56 54.26
N LYS A 540 -7.91 22.09 55.39
CA LYS A 540 -6.97 20.95 55.39
C LYS A 540 -7.60 19.65 54.86
N ALA A 541 -8.88 19.42 55.16
CA ALA A 541 -9.62 18.29 54.58
C ALA A 541 -9.79 18.43 53.06
N TYR A 542 -10.08 19.63 52.56
CA TYR A 542 -10.21 19.90 51.13
C TYR A 542 -8.87 19.81 50.38
N GLU A 543 -7.78 20.32 50.97
CA GLU A 543 -6.41 20.20 50.46
C GLU A 543 -6.01 18.73 50.34
N LYS A 544 -6.23 17.92 51.39
CA LYS A 544 -6.01 16.46 51.37
C LYS A 544 -6.87 15.77 50.30
N GLN A 545 -8.15 16.12 50.20
CA GLN A 545 -9.05 15.56 49.19
C GLN A 545 -8.65 15.99 47.75
N SER A 546 -8.03 17.15 47.56
CA SER A 546 -7.44 17.52 46.26
C SER A 546 -6.27 16.60 45.95
N GLN A 547 -5.31 16.50 46.87
CA GLN A 547 -4.11 15.68 46.68
C GLN A 547 -4.43 14.19 46.45
N GLU A 548 -5.47 13.66 47.10
CA GLU A 548 -5.99 12.31 46.85
C GLU A 548 -6.55 12.17 45.42
N ARG A 549 -7.38 13.13 44.97
CA ARG A 549 -7.89 13.16 43.57
C ARG A 549 -6.79 13.33 42.54
N ASP A 550 -5.72 14.06 42.85
CA ASP A 550 -4.58 14.28 41.94
C ASP A 550 -3.71 13.01 41.82
N VAL A 551 -3.57 12.24 42.91
CA VAL A 551 -2.96 10.90 42.88
C VAL A 551 -3.84 9.89 42.11
N GLU A 552 -5.17 9.96 42.25
CA GLU A 552 -6.10 9.15 41.46
C GLU A 552 -6.03 9.49 39.97
N ARG A 553 -5.97 10.78 39.60
CA ARG A 553 -5.75 11.23 38.22
C ARG A 553 -4.46 10.68 37.64
N SER A 554 -3.35 10.68 38.38
CA SER A 554 -2.09 10.09 37.91
C SER A 554 -2.25 8.59 37.63
N LYS A 555 -2.89 7.84 38.52
CA LYS A 555 -3.15 6.40 38.32
C LYS A 555 -4.04 6.12 37.11
N ILE A 556 -5.05 6.97 36.87
CA ILE A 556 -5.92 6.87 35.69
C ILE A 556 -5.07 7.10 34.42
N ILE A 557 -4.26 8.15 34.37
CA ILE A 557 -3.37 8.46 33.24
C ILE A 557 -2.38 7.30 32.96
N ASP A 558 -1.85 6.65 33.99
CA ASP A 558 -0.93 5.52 33.82
C ASP A 558 -1.65 4.23 33.39
N LEU A 559 -2.89 4.01 33.83
CA LEU A 559 -3.75 2.93 33.32
C LEU A 559 -4.20 3.19 31.87
N GLU A 560 -4.48 4.43 31.48
CA GLU A 560 -4.81 4.83 30.11
C GLU A 560 -3.65 4.51 29.15
N LYS A 561 -2.40 4.88 29.52
CA LYS A 561 -1.19 4.49 28.77
C LYS A 561 -1.03 2.97 28.64
N TYR A 562 -1.33 2.23 29.71
CA TYR A 562 -1.23 0.76 29.69
C TYR A 562 -2.29 0.13 28.78
N VAL A 563 -3.52 0.62 28.82
CA VAL A 563 -4.61 0.21 27.91
C VAL A 563 -4.30 0.58 26.46
N GLU A 564 -3.72 1.75 26.19
CA GLU A 564 -3.29 2.12 24.83
C GLU A 564 -2.13 1.23 24.34
N THR A 565 -1.21 0.85 25.21
CA THR A 565 -0.13 -0.10 24.89
C THR A 565 -0.70 -1.48 24.55
N LEU A 566 -1.60 -2.02 25.37
CA LEU A 566 -2.30 -3.28 25.09
C LEU A 566 -3.15 -3.23 23.82
N ASN A 567 -3.75 -2.08 23.48
CA ASN A 567 -4.46 -1.92 22.21
C ASN A 567 -3.52 -1.94 21.00
N LYS A 568 -2.32 -1.34 21.11
CA LYS A 568 -1.28 -1.42 20.06
C LYS A 568 -0.73 -2.84 19.91
N GLU A 569 -0.52 -3.56 21.01
CA GLU A 569 -0.17 -4.99 20.96
C GLU A 569 -1.28 -5.84 20.36
N LYS A 570 -2.55 -5.60 20.72
CA LYS A 570 -3.71 -6.27 20.12
C LYS A 570 -3.79 -6.02 18.61
N GLN A 571 -3.59 -4.78 18.15
CA GLN A 571 -3.55 -4.45 16.71
C GLN A 571 -2.37 -5.15 16.01
N ARG A 572 -1.20 -5.23 16.65
CA ARG A 572 -0.04 -5.97 16.13
C ARG A 572 -0.29 -7.48 16.03
N ILE A 573 -0.93 -8.08 17.03
CA ILE A 573 -1.32 -9.50 17.03
C ILE A 573 -2.39 -9.75 15.97
N GLN A 574 -3.38 -8.87 15.83
CA GLN A 574 -4.41 -8.99 14.81
C GLN A 574 -3.82 -8.91 13.38
N THR A 575 -3.02 -7.89 13.09
CA THR A 575 -2.37 -7.75 11.76
C THR A 575 -1.40 -8.89 11.45
N LEU A 576 -0.72 -9.44 12.47
CA LEU A 576 0.07 -10.67 12.32
C LEU A 576 -0.81 -11.88 11.99
N ASN A 577 -1.94 -12.06 12.70
CA ASN A 577 -2.87 -13.17 12.47
C ASN A 577 -3.51 -13.09 11.06
N GLU A 578 -3.93 -11.90 10.62
CA GLU A 578 -4.41 -11.67 9.25
C GLU A 578 -3.33 -11.94 8.20
N SER A 579 -2.05 -11.69 8.51
CA SER A 579 -0.92 -12.01 7.63
C SER A 579 -0.63 -13.51 7.57
N VAL A 580 -0.77 -14.21 8.71
CA VAL A 580 -0.65 -15.68 8.78
C VAL A 580 -1.80 -16.35 8.03
N GLN A 581 -3.03 -15.88 8.20
CA GLN A 581 -4.20 -16.38 7.45
C GLN A 581 -3.99 -16.17 5.95
N ARG A 582 -3.65 -14.96 5.50
CA ARG A 582 -3.36 -14.69 4.08
C ARG A 582 -2.26 -15.60 3.51
N ARG A 583 -1.19 -15.87 4.27
CA ARG A 583 -0.14 -16.80 3.83
C ARG A 583 -0.62 -18.27 3.82
N ALA A 584 -1.53 -18.67 4.71
CA ALA A 584 -2.16 -19.99 4.65
C ALA A 584 -3.08 -20.13 3.42
N ASP A 585 -3.90 -19.12 3.14
CA ASP A 585 -4.79 -19.06 1.97
C ASP A 585 -3.97 -19.04 0.66
N ASP A 586 -2.83 -18.33 0.64
CA ASP A 586 -1.90 -18.31 -0.49
C ASP A 586 -1.21 -19.67 -0.69
N LEU A 587 -0.80 -20.35 0.39
CA LEU A 587 -0.23 -21.71 0.34
C LEU A 587 -1.25 -22.77 -0.11
N GLU A 588 -2.51 -22.67 0.33
CA GLU A 588 -3.59 -23.56 -0.13
C GLU A 588 -3.84 -23.37 -1.63
N ARG A 589 -3.91 -22.13 -2.11
CA ARG A 589 -4.04 -21.82 -3.55
C ARG A 589 -2.82 -22.28 -4.37
N MET A 590 -1.60 -22.24 -3.81
CA MET A 590 -0.42 -22.81 -4.46
C MET A 590 -0.42 -24.34 -4.46
N ALA A 591 -0.91 -25.00 -3.42
CA ALA A 591 -1.08 -26.45 -3.42
C ALA A 591 -2.08 -26.88 -4.50
N ASP A 592 -3.20 -26.15 -4.62
CA ASP A 592 -4.26 -26.37 -5.60
C ASP A 592 -3.80 -26.15 -7.05
N SER A 593 -2.90 -25.18 -7.30
CA SER A 593 -2.30 -24.97 -8.62
C SER A 593 -1.28 -26.04 -8.97
N ARG A 594 -0.42 -26.45 -8.02
CA ARG A 594 0.52 -27.57 -8.22
C ARG A 594 -0.19 -28.90 -8.42
N ALA A 595 -1.32 -29.15 -7.76
CA ALA A 595 -2.14 -30.33 -7.99
C ALA A 595 -2.63 -30.39 -9.46
N LYS A 596 -3.14 -29.26 -9.99
CA LYS A 596 -3.59 -29.15 -11.40
C LYS A 596 -2.43 -29.24 -12.39
N GLU A 597 -1.24 -28.73 -12.07
CA GLU A 597 -0.03 -28.96 -12.87
C GLU A 597 0.35 -30.45 -12.91
N ILE A 598 0.35 -31.14 -11.75
CA ILE A 598 0.66 -32.57 -11.65
C ILE A 598 -0.36 -33.41 -12.46
N GLU A 599 -1.64 -33.06 -12.40
CA GLU A 599 -2.70 -33.70 -13.20
C GLU A 599 -2.43 -33.53 -14.71
N GLN A 600 -2.14 -32.30 -15.17
CA GLN A 600 -1.74 -32.06 -16.56
C GLN A 600 -0.44 -32.78 -16.97
N TYR A 601 0.53 -32.93 -16.07
CA TYR A 601 1.74 -33.71 -16.35
C TYR A 601 1.44 -35.21 -16.42
N SER A 602 0.48 -35.71 -15.63
CA SER A 602 0.00 -37.09 -15.71
C SER A 602 -0.70 -37.36 -17.04
N GLU A 603 -1.59 -36.48 -17.50
CA GLU A 603 -2.22 -36.57 -18.83
C GLU A 603 -1.16 -36.56 -19.94
N LYS A 604 -0.20 -35.63 -19.89
CA LYS A 604 0.90 -35.56 -20.86
C LYS A 604 1.73 -36.84 -20.87
N LEU A 605 2.02 -37.42 -19.71
CA LEU A 605 2.77 -38.67 -19.59
C LEU A 605 1.98 -39.85 -20.19
N GLU A 606 0.68 -39.97 -19.90
CA GLU A 606 -0.19 -41.00 -20.49
C GLU A 606 -0.29 -40.85 -22.03
N THR A 607 -0.38 -39.62 -22.57
CA THR A 607 -0.32 -39.41 -24.03
C THR A 607 1.05 -39.78 -24.60
N LEU A 608 2.15 -39.52 -23.89
CA LEU A 608 3.49 -39.87 -24.32
C LEU A 608 3.68 -41.39 -24.35
N GLU A 609 3.17 -42.12 -23.35
CA GLU A 609 3.14 -43.59 -23.36
C GLU A 609 2.34 -44.14 -24.55
N LYS A 610 1.15 -43.59 -24.83
CA LYS A 610 0.36 -43.95 -26.03
C LYS A 610 1.11 -43.65 -27.33
N THR A 611 1.86 -42.54 -27.42
CA THR A 611 2.70 -42.28 -28.62
C THR A 611 3.88 -43.25 -28.73
N LYS A 612 4.46 -43.69 -27.60
CA LYS A 612 5.54 -44.68 -27.54
C LYS A 612 5.08 -46.07 -27.97
N GLU A 613 3.88 -46.49 -27.56
CA GLU A 613 3.23 -47.72 -28.04
C GLU A 613 2.98 -47.67 -29.56
N ASN A 614 2.40 -46.58 -30.06
CA ASN A 614 2.21 -46.36 -31.50
C ASN A 614 3.54 -46.36 -32.28
N LEU A 615 4.62 -45.80 -31.72
CA LEU A 615 5.95 -45.83 -32.31
C LEU A 615 6.53 -47.25 -32.37
N TYR A 616 6.36 -48.08 -31.33
CA TYR A 616 6.77 -49.48 -31.38
C TYR A 616 5.95 -50.29 -32.39
N GLU A 617 4.65 -50.02 -32.52
CA GLU A 617 3.80 -50.69 -33.52
C GLU A 617 4.18 -50.26 -34.96
N LEU A 618 4.49 -48.97 -35.17
CA LEU A 618 5.03 -48.45 -36.44
C LEU A 618 6.42 -49.04 -36.75
N GLN A 619 7.29 -49.19 -35.76
CA GLN A 619 8.60 -49.80 -35.92
C GLN A 619 8.49 -51.30 -36.27
N ALA A 620 7.54 -52.02 -35.67
CA ALA A 620 7.23 -53.40 -36.03
C ALA A 620 6.69 -53.51 -37.48
N LYS A 621 5.82 -52.58 -37.89
CA LYS A 621 5.28 -52.48 -39.27
C LYS A 621 6.37 -52.16 -40.29
N LEU A 622 7.28 -51.24 -39.98
CA LEU A 622 8.48 -50.96 -40.79
C LEU A 622 9.32 -52.23 -40.94
N GLY A 623 9.60 -52.92 -39.83
CA GLY A 623 10.33 -54.19 -39.82
C GLY A 623 9.62 -55.36 -40.50
N THR A 624 8.31 -55.31 -40.77
CA THR A 624 7.65 -56.22 -41.73
C THR A 624 7.90 -55.80 -43.18
N PHE A 625 7.68 -54.52 -43.53
CA PHE A 625 7.87 -54.03 -44.89
C PHE A 625 9.32 -54.14 -45.38
N GLU A 626 10.31 -53.96 -44.50
CA GLU A 626 11.73 -54.18 -44.83
C GLU A 626 12.02 -55.65 -45.20
N ARG A 627 11.41 -56.61 -44.50
CA ARG A 627 11.52 -58.04 -44.82
C ARG A 627 10.81 -58.42 -46.11
N GLU A 628 9.64 -57.84 -46.35
CA GLU A 628 8.89 -58.02 -47.60
C GLU A 628 9.66 -57.44 -48.79
N ASN A 629 10.16 -56.20 -48.68
CA ASN A 629 10.98 -55.54 -49.69
C ASN A 629 12.29 -56.31 -49.96
N ALA A 630 12.94 -56.85 -48.92
CA ALA A 630 14.11 -57.73 -49.08
C ALA A 630 13.78 -59.08 -49.73
N SER A 631 12.54 -59.57 -49.61
CA SER A 631 12.06 -60.77 -50.31
C SER A 631 11.74 -60.47 -51.78
N LEU A 632 10.99 -59.39 -52.04
CA LEU A 632 10.68 -58.91 -53.39
C LEU A 632 11.97 -58.56 -54.17
N SER A 633 12.96 -57.97 -53.52
CA SER A 633 14.27 -57.69 -54.13
C SER A 633 14.99 -58.97 -54.57
N LYS A 634 14.90 -60.06 -53.79
CA LYS A 634 15.45 -61.38 -54.16
C LYS A 634 14.66 -62.01 -55.31
N GLU A 635 13.35 -61.80 -55.37
CA GLU A 635 12.51 -62.25 -56.48
C GLU A 635 12.82 -61.47 -57.77
N VAL A 636 13.02 -60.16 -57.69
CA VAL A 636 13.49 -59.33 -58.80
C VAL A 636 14.87 -59.78 -59.31
N CYS A 637 15.80 -60.14 -58.43
CA CYS A 637 17.09 -60.73 -58.85
C CYS A 637 16.89 -62.05 -59.60
N LYS A 638 16.09 -62.99 -59.06
CA LYS A 638 15.75 -64.25 -59.77
C LYS A 638 15.08 -64.00 -61.12
N LEU A 639 14.21 -62.99 -61.22
CA LEU A 639 13.56 -62.65 -62.49
C LEU A 639 14.56 -62.07 -63.51
N LYS A 640 15.60 -61.36 -63.07
CA LYS A 640 16.72 -60.94 -63.93
C LYS A 640 17.59 -62.12 -64.37
N GLU A 641 17.98 -63.00 -63.44
CA GLU A 641 18.73 -64.22 -63.75
C GLU A 641 17.99 -65.08 -64.80
N ASN A 642 16.67 -65.26 -64.63
CA ASN A 642 15.81 -65.96 -65.59
C ASN A 642 15.61 -65.20 -66.93
N LEU A 643 15.84 -63.88 -66.96
CA LEU A 643 15.78 -63.08 -68.20
C LEU A 643 17.10 -63.19 -68.96
N GLU A 644 18.23 -63.13 -68.27
CA GLU A 644 19.57 -63.34 -68.83
C GLU A 644 19.72 -64.76 -69.39
N GLU A 645 19.27 -65.78 -68.66
CA GLU A 645 19.27 -67.17 -69.15
C GLU A 645 18.40 -67.35 -70.41
N LYS A 646 17.31 -66.59 -70.54
CA LYS A 646 16.48 -66.55 -71.75
C LYS A 646 17.13 -65.76 -72.89
N SER A 647 17.87 -64.69 -72.60
CA SER A 647 18.65 -63.97 -73.62
C SER A 647 19.69 -64.89 -74.24
N VAL A 648 20.51 -65.56 -73.41
CA VAL A 648 21.55 -66.49 -73.89
C VAL A 648 20.95 -67.61 -74.75
N LYS A 649 19.76 -68.14 -74.39
CA LYS A 649 19.04 -69.11 -75.23
C LYS A 649 18.52 -68.53 -76.54
N LEU A 650 18.10 -67.26 -76.55
CA LEU A 650 17.69 -66.55 -77.77
C LEU A 650 18.90 -66.31 -78.68
N ASP A 651 20.03 -65.86 -78.12
CA ASP A 651 21.27 -65.62 -78.85
C ASP A 651 21.81 -66.91 -79.50
N GLN A 652 21.79 -68.03 -78.76
CA GLN A 652 22.09 -69.37 -79.31
C GLN A 652 21.13 -69.78 -80.45
N SER A 653 19.84 -69.43 -80.36
CA SER A 653 18.88 -69.72 -81.43
C SER A 653 19.08 -68.84 -82.67
N LEU A 654 19.56 -67.60 -82.49
CA LEU A 654 19.92 -66.68 -83.57
C LEU A 654 21.19 -67.15 -84.29
N GLU A 655 22.22 -67.59 -83.57
CA GLU A 655 23.45 -68.17 -84.16
C GLU A 655 23.15 -69.45 -84.95
N LEU A 656 22.25 -70.30 -84.44
CA LEU A 656 21.79 -71.50 -85.14
C LEU A 656 20.97 -71.16 -86.40
N ALA A 657 20.13 -70.12 -86.36
CA ALA A 657 19.41 -69.63 -87.54
C ALA A 657 20.37 -68.99 -88.58
N GLU A 658 21.41 -68.27 -88.13
CA GLU A 658 22.38 -67.65 -89.03
C GLU A 658 23.28 -68.69 -89.72
N THR A 659 23.67 -69.76 -89.02
CA THR A 659 24.41 -70.88 -89.62
C THR A 659 23.56 -71.66 -90.63
N GLN A 660 22.28 -71.93 -90.34
CA GLN A 660 21.35 -72.50 -91.31
C GLN A 660 21.14 -71.59 -92.53
N SER A 661 21.05 -70.27 -92.34
CA SER A 661 20.96 -69.29 -93.43
C SER A 661 22.20 -69.31 -94.34
N LYS A 662 23.40 -69.40 -93.76
CA LYS A 662 24.67 -69.55 -94.50
C LYS A 662 24.73 -70.88 -95.28
N GLU A 663 24.19 -71.97 -94.73
CA GLU A 663 24.10 -73.26 -95.43
C GLU A 663 23.09 -73.23 -96.58
N LEU A 664 21.91 -72.64 -96.39
CA LEU A 664 20.92 -72.42 -97.46
C LEU A 664 21.47 -71.55 -98.59
N ALA A 665 22.19 -70.47 -98.28
CA ALA A 665 22.85 -69.63 -99.29
C ALA A 665 23.93 -70.42 -100.08
N ARG A 666 24.66 -71.32 -99.41
CA ARG A 666 25.65 -72.19 -100.05
C ARG A 666 25.00 -73.23 -100.97
N LEU A 667 23.85 -73.77 -100.58
CA LEU A 667 23.05 -74.68 -101.41
C LEU A 667 22.41 -73.96 -102.61
N SER A 668 21.92 -72.72 -102.44
CA SER A 668 21.44 -71.88 -103.55
C SER A 668 22.53 -71.66 -104.60
N LYS A 669 23.74 -71.29 -104.17
CA LYS A 669 24.88 -71.10 -105.08
C LYS A 669 25.29 -72.38 -105.81
N ALA A 670 25.23 -73.54 -105.14
CA ALA A 670 25.48 -74.83 -105.78
C ALA A 670 24.39 -75.20 -106.81
N LEU A 671 23.14 -74.77 -106.58
CA LEU A 671 22.05 -74.92 -107.54
C LEU A 671 22.24 -74.00 -108.76
N GLU A 672 22.60 -72.74 -108.56
CA GLU A 672 22.95 -71.79 -109.63
C GLU A 672 24.11 -72.30 -110.51
N GLU A 673 25.16 -72.86 -109.88
CA GLU A 673 26.27 -73.48 -110.60
C GLU A 673 25.84 -74.72 -111.41
N ALA A 674 24.89 -75.52 -110.90
CA ALA A 674 24.33 -76.65 -111.63
C ALA A 674 23.42 -76.21 -112.79
N GLU A 675 22.63 -75.14 -112.63
CA GLU A 675 21.79 -74.58 -113.70
C GLU A 675 22.63 -73.92 -114.80
N PHE A 676 23.77 -73.30 -114.46
CA PHE A 676 24.75 -72.81 -115.43
C PHE A 676 25.38 -73.97 -116.24
N ILE A 677 25.80 -75.05 -115.57
CA ILE A 677 26.33 -76.24 -116.24
C ILE A 677 25.28 -76.88 -117.17
N LYS A 678 24.02 -76.98 -116.73
CA LYS A 678 22.88 -77.46 -117.54
C LYS A 678 22.65 -76.56 -118.76
N SER A 679 22.70 -75.25 -118.60
CA SER A 679 22.52 -74.29 -119.70
C SER A 679 23.62 -74.46 -120.76
N ARG A 680 24.89 -74.56 -120.33
CA ARG A 680 26.02 -74.81 -121.24
C ARG A 680 25.97 -76.19 -121.91
N PHE A 681 25.36 -77.20 -121.27
CA PHE A 681 25.13 -78.49 -121.89
C PHE A 681 24.12 -78.36 -123.05
N ASN A 682 23.01 -77.65 -122.84
CA ASN A 682 22.01 -77.39 -123.89
C ASN A 682 22.61 -76.61 -125.07
N GLU A 683 23.49 -75.62 -124.84
CA GLU A 683 24.18 -74.89 -125.90
C GLU A 683 25.03 -75.81 -126.79
N ILE A 684 25.77 -76.75 -126.18
CA ILE A 684 26.60 -77.74 -126.90
C ILE A 684 25.69 -78.73 -127.66
N GLU A 685 24.55 -79.11 -127.10
CA GLU A 685 23.58 -79.98 -127.76
C GLU A 685 22.97 -79.32 -129.01
N VAL A 686 22.63 -78.03 -128.94
CA VAL A 686 22.19 -77.24 -130.10
C VAL A 686 23.28 -77.14 -131.17
N GLN A 687 24.51 -76.80 -130.81
CA GLN A 687 25.63 -76.73 -131.77
C GLN A 687 25.88 -78.07 -132.48
N ASN A 688 25.68 -79.19 -131.77
CA ASN A 688 25.81 -80.52 -132.36
C ASN A 688 24.67 -80.84 -133.35
N GLN A 689 23.45 -80.35 -133.08
CA GLN A 689 22.32 -80.45 -134.03
C GLN A 689 22.54 -79.56 -135.27
N GLU A 690 23.04 -78.33 -135.10
CA GLU A 690 23.40 -77.43 -136.21
C GLU A 690 24.46 -78.06 -137.13
N LEU A 691 25.55 -78.60 -136.57
CA LEU A 691 26.58 -79.31 -137.31
C LEU A 691 26.04 -80.55 -138.06
N SER A 692 25.12 -81.29 -137.44
CA SER A 692 24.46 -82.42 -138.09
C SER A 692 23.58 -81.98 -139.27
N SER A 693 22.88 -80.85 -139.15
CA SER A 693 22.05 -80.30 -140.24
C SER A 693 22.87 -79.76 -141.41
N GLN A 694 24.03 -79.14 -141.13
CA GLN A 694 24.96 -78.70 -142.17
C GLN A 694 25.50 -79.90 -142.97
N HIS A 695 25.77 -81.03 -142.31
CA HIS A 695 26.21 -82.25 -142.99
C HIS A 695 25.17 -82.82 -143.96
N GLU A 696 23.87 -82.75 -143.64
CA GLU A 696 22.79 -83.14 -144.56
C GLU A 696 22.66 -82.17 -145.76
N ILE A 697 22.83 -80.86 -145.53
CA ILE A 697 22.81 -79.83 -146.59
C ILE A 697 23.98 -80.04 -147.57
N ASP A 698 25.18 -80.32 -147.06
CA ASP A 698 26.37 -80.60 -147.87
C ASP A 698 26.17 -81.85 -148.75
N MET A 699 25.50 -82.89 -148.22
CA MET A 699 25.17 -84.10 -148.99
C MET A 699 24.17 -83.84 -150.12
N GLN A 700 23.08 -83.10 -149.86
CA GLN A 700 22.10 -82.74 -150.90
C GLN A 700 22.71 -81.86 -152.00
N THR A 701 23.68 -81.00 -151.64
CA THR A 701 24.45 -80.18 -152.58
C THR A 701 25.33 -81.04 -153.51
N ILE A 702 25.90 -82.14 -152.98
CA ILE A 702 26.72 -83.08 -153.76
C ILE A 702 25.88 -83.93 -154.72
N GLU A 703 24.63 -84.25 -154.39
CA GLU A 703 23.72 -84.95 -155.31
C GLU A 703 23.24 -84.04 -156.47
N THR A 704 22.88 -82.79 -156.19
CA THR A 704 22.47 -81.83 -157.23
C THR A 704 23.59 -81.54 -158.24
N LEU A 705 24.83 -81.33 -157.77
CA LEU A 705 26.00 -81.13 -158.66
C LEU A 705 26.32 -82.34 -159.56
N ARG A 706 25.85 -83.56 -159.21
CA ARG A 706 25.96 -84.74 -160.09
C ARG A 706 24.89 -84.78 -161.18
N SER A 707 23.73 -84.17 -160.97
CA SER A 707 22.65 -84.07 -161.97
C SER A 707 23.05 -83.13 -163.11
N ASP A 708 23.55 -81.94 -162.77
CA ASP A 708 23.75 -80.86 -163.74
C ASP A 708 24.90 -81.11 -164.73
N LEU A 709 25.89 -81.94 -164.33
CA LEU A 709 26.96 -82.37 -165.22
C LEU A 709 26.45 -83.24 -166.37
N VAL A 710 25.35 -83.98 -166.18
CA VAL A 710 24.75 -84.85 -167.20
C VAL A 710 23.91 -84.04 -168.19
N THR A 711 23.11 -83.08 -167.70
CA THR A 711 22.23 -82.25 -168.54
C THR A 711 23.01 -81.24 -169.39
N GLY A 712 24.13 -80.69 -168.87
CA GLY A 712 24.95 -79.72 -169.59
C GLY A 712 25.52 -80.22 -170.94
N THR A 713 25.83 -81.51 -171.06
CA THR A 713 26.45 -82.08 -172.29
C THR A 713 25.50 -82.16 -173.49
N LEU A 714 24.19 -82.14 -173.27
CA LEU A 714 23.18 -82.21 -174.34
C LEU A 714 22.85 -80.83 -174.94
N ALA A 715 23.06 -79.73 -174.21
CA ALA A 715 22.82 -78.38 -174.70
C ALA A 715 23.81 -77.96 -175.81
N THR A 716 25.09 -78.36 -175.66
CA THR A 716 26.22 -77.96 -176.51
C THR A 716 26.09 -78.34 -177.98
N ASN A 717 25.20 -79.28 -178.32
CA ASN A 717 24.96 -79.74 -179.69
C ASN A 717 23.73 -79.10 -180.37
N LYS A 718 22.83 -78.41 -179.65
CA LYS A 718 21.68 -77.71 -180.27
C LYS A 718 21.94 -76.22 -180.56
N VAL A 719 22.85 -75.58 -179.82
CA VAL A 719 23.21 -74.17 -180.05
C VAL A 719 24.06 -74.00 -181.32
N ARG A 720 24.93 -74.98 -181.63
CA ARG A 720 25.85 -74.94 -182.80
C ARG A 720 25.14 -74.78 -184.15
N HIS A 721 23.90 -75.26 -184.30
CA HIS A 721 23.16 -75.23 -185.58
C HIS A 721 22.39 -73.93 -185.83
N ASN A 722 22.10 -73.12 -184.79
CA ASN A 722 21.27 -71.93 -184.92
C ASN A 722 22.05 -70.63 -185.19
N LEU A 723 23.38 -70.66 -185.06
CA LEU A 723 24.28 -69.54 -185.43
C LEU A 723 24.69 -69.55 -186.91
N GLU A 724 24.32 -70.58 -187.66
CA GLU A 724 24.73 -70.79 -189.07
C GLU A 724 23.85 -70.01 -190.07
N LYS A 725 22.78 -69.33 -189.62
CA LYS A 725 21.70 -68.82 -190.48
C LYS A 725 21.63 -67.30 -190.71
N LEU A 726 22.60 -66.55 -190.18
CA LEU A 726 22.91 -65.15 -190.55
C LEU A 726 24.44 -64.94 -190.57
N GLY A 727 25.17 -65.94 -191.06
CA GLY A 727 26.59 -66.12 -190.76
C GLY A 727 27.56 -65.06 -191.33
N LEU A 728 28.29 -64.40 -190.44
CA LEU A 728 29.65 -63.91 -190.65
C LEU A 728 30.53 -64.25 -189.43
N ASN A 729 31.83 -64.48 -189.65
CA ASN A 729 32.79 -65.09 -188.72
C ASN A 729 34.22 -64.57 -189.07
N VAL A 730 35.35 -64.86 -188.40
CA VAL A 730 35.79 -66.05 -187.63
C VAL A 730 36.66 -65.67 -186.42
N ASN A 731 36.24 -66.05 -185.21
CA ASN A 731 37.07 -66.14 -183.99
C ASN A 731 37.75 -64.81 -183.53
N PRO A 732 38.70 -64.82 -182.58
CA PRO A 732 38.40 -64.90 -181.15
C PRO A 732 39.13 -63.81 -180.31
N THR A 733 39.15 -64.02 -178.98
CA THR A 733 40.00 -63.38 -177.97
C THR A 733 39.75 -61.90 -177.63
N ASP A 734 39.99 -61.62 -176.35
CA ASP A 734 40.04 -60.34 -175.63
C ASP A 734 38.76 -59.50 -175.50
N ASP A 735 38.71 -58.81 -174.34
CA ASP A 735 37.85 -57.67 -173.99
C ASP A 735 36.31 -57.92 -173.83
N LYS A 736 35.60 -57.29 -172.87
CA LYS A 736 36.04 -56.32 -171.84
C LYS A 736 35.14 -56.26 -170.59
N THR A 737 35.46 -55.26 -169.77
CA THR A 737 34.64 -54.54 -168.78
C THR A 737 33.20 -54.22 -169.29
N GLU A 738 32.25 -53.68 -168.53
CA GLU A 738 32.35 -52.63 -167.51
C GLU A 738 31.01 -52.38 -166.80
N LEU A 739 31.04 -51.74 -165.62
CA LEU A 739 30.27 -50.51 -165.33
C LEU A 739 30.60 -49.94 -163.95
N ASN A 740 30.63 -48.61 -163.82
CA ASN A 740 31.10 -47.90 -162.63
C ASN A 740 30.54 -46.46 -162.55
N VAL A 741 30.51 -45.91 -161.32
CA VAL A 741 30.29 -44.50 -160.91
C VAL A 741 29.01 -43.71 -161.32
N GLU A 742 28.76 -42.65 -160.53
CA GLU A 742 28.18 -41.35 -160.92
C GLU A 742 26.87 -41.31 -161.75
N THR A 743 25.73 -41.71 -161.18
CA THR A 743 24.42 -41.26 -161.69
C THR A 743 23.25 -41.14 -160.67
N VAL A 744 23.49 -41.27 -159.36
CA VAL A 744 22.40 -41.30 -158.34
C VAL A 744 22.57 -40.28 -157.19
N VAL A 745 23.65 -39.50 -157.16
CA VAL A 745 23.80 -38.36 -156.22
C VAL A 745 22.95 -37.14 -156.63
N GLU A 746 22.37 -37.15 -157.84
CA GLU A 746 21.80 -35.96 -158.49
C GLU A 746 20.27 -35.76 -158.32
N LYS A 747 19.56 -36.59 -157.54
CA LYS A 747 18.08 -36.57 -157.53
C LYS A 747 17.42 -36.55 -156.14
N LEU A 748 16.86 -35.36 -155.84
CA LEU A 748 15.89 -35.01 -154.78
C LEU A 748 16.41 -35.15 -153.33
N VAL A 749 16.56 -34.09 -152.51
CA VAL A 749 16.19 -32.66 -152.62
C VAL A 749 14.68 -32.38 -152.73
N ARG A 750 14.17 -31.57 -151.76
CA ARG A 750 12.85 -30.89 -151.65
C ARG A 750 11.62 -31.65 -151.06
N ASN A 751 11.27 -31.22 -149.84
CA ASN A 751 10.04 -30.45 -149.48
C ASN A 751 8.64 -31.15 -149.44
N PRO A 752 7.64 -30.66 -148.66
CA PRO A 752 7.65 -30.81 -147.19
C PRO A 752 6.30 -31.18 -146.52
N GLU A 753 5.16 -31.20 -147.22
CA GLU A 753 3.82 -31.02 -146.61
C GLU A 753 3.06 -32.31 -146.30
N THR A 754 3.03 -32.70 -145.02
CA THR A 754 1.82 -32.96 -144.19
C THR A 754 2.31 -33.26 -142.77
N PHE A 755 2.23 -32.39 -141.76
CA PHE A 755 1.53 -31.11 -141.63
C PHE A 755 -0.01 -31.23 -141.59
N LYS A 756 -0.56 -31.75 -140.47
CA LYS A 756 -1.87 -31.33 -139.92
C LYS A 756 -2.22 -31.86 -138.52
N THR A 757 -1.65 -32.99 -138.10
CA THR A 757 -1.94 -33.64 -136.80
C THR A 757 -0.64 -34.01 -136.09
N VAL A 758 -0.38 -33.65 -134.82
CA VAL A 758 -1.21 -32.93 -133.83
C VAL A 758 -0.42 -31.76 -133.24
N ARG A 759 -0.68 -30.53 -133.72
CA ARG A 759 -0.09 -29.29 -133.18
C ARG A 759 -0.99 -28.71 -132.07
N GLU A 760 -1.24 -29.51 -131.03
CA GLU A 760 -2.33 -29.24 -130.07
C GLU A 760 -1.92 -29.47 -128.58
N ILE A 761 -0.62 -29.59 -128.30
CA ILE A 761 -0.09 -29.78 -126.93
C ILE A 761 0.92 -28.68 -126.56
N MET A 762 0.61 -27.43 -126.91
CA MET A 762 1.24 -26.24 -126.34
C MET A 762 0.21 -25.13 -126.12
N LEU A 763 -0.10 -24.88 -124.84
CA LEU A 763 -0.67 -23.63 -124.30
C LEU A 763 -2.10 -23.24 -124.78
N ASN A 764 -3.14 -23.72 -124.06
CA ASN A 764 -3.79 -22.85 -123.06
C ASN A 764 -4.96 -23.49 -122.27
N VAL A 765 -4.83 -23.46 -120.94
CA VAL A 765 -5.88 -23.14 -119.93
C VAL A 765 -7.32 -23.65 -120.16
N SER A 766 -7.66 -24.80 -119.55
CA SER A 766 -8.97 -25.05 -118.92
C SER A 766 -8.99 -26.32 -118.05
N LYS A 767 -9.87 -26.28 -117.03
CA LYS A 767 -10.56 -27.33 -116.24
C LYS A 767 -10.02 -28.79 -116.31
N GLU A 768 -9.68 -29.48 -115.22
CA GLU A 768 -10.45 -29.82 -113.99
C GLU A 768 -11.56 -30.90 -114.17
N GLN A 769 -11.54 -31.90 -113.26
CA GLN A 769 -12.60 -32.86 -112.87
C GLN A 769 -12.99 -34.10 -113.73
N SER A 770 -12.48 -35.29 -113.34
CA SER A 770 -13.26 -36.51 -112.99
C SER A 770 -12.35 -37.72 -112.74
N SER A 771 -12.59 -38.64 -111.79
CA SER A 771 -13.69 -38.70 -110.80
C SER A 771 -13.35 -39.61 -109.59
N LYS A 772 -13.87 -39.23 -108.41
CA LYS A 772 -14.21 -40.08 -107.23
C LYS A 772 -13.05 -40.67 -106.40
N SER A 773 -13.12 -40.70 -105.06
CA SER A 773 -14.20 -40.23 -104.16
C SER A 773 -13.75 -40.16 -102.69
N ASP A 774 -14.37 -39.43 -101.76
CA ASP A 774 -15.26 -38.22 -101.72
C ASP A 774 -15.50 -37.88 -100.21
N ILE A 775 -16.25 -36.80 -99.88
CA ILE A 775 -17.02 -36.58 -98.61
C ILE A 775 -16.21 -36.31 -97.31
N CYS A 776 -16.43 -35.26 -96.48
CA CYS A 776 -17.29 -34.03 -96.45
C CYS A 776 -16.56 -32.96 -95.55
N VAL A 777 -16.50 -31.63 -95.77
CA VAL A 777 -17.52 -30.53 -95.97
C VAL A 777 -18.25 -30.12 -94.65
N LEU A 778 -18.43 -28.84 -94.22
CA LEU A 778 -17.75 -27.51 -94.36
C LEU A 778 -18.37 -26.45 -93.37
N CYS A 779 -18.21 -25.10 -93.54
CA CYS A 779 -18.39 -24.06 -92.46
C CYS A 779 -19.13 -22.70 -92.81
N HIS A 780 -19.78 -22.01 -91.80
CA HIS A 780 -19.99 -20.50 -91.56
C HIS A 780 -21.16 -19.55 -92.15
N ARG A 781 -21.78 -18.65 -91.28
CA ARG A 781 -22.29 -17.16 -91.39
C ARG A 781 -23.77 -16.53 -91.76
N LYS A 782 -24.41 -15.64 -90.88
CA LYS A 782 -25.05 -14.17 -90.93
C LYS A 782 -26.57 -13.54 -91.28
N GLU A 783 -27.19 -12.48 -90.53
CA GLU A 783 -28.00 -11.06 -90.78
C GLU A 783 -29.64 -10.49 -90.68
N VAL A 784 -30.20 -9.10 -90.43
CA VAL A 784 -31.60 -8.14 -90.77
C VAL A 784 -32.57 -6.81 -89.85
N PHE A 785 -33.58 -5.60 -90.16
CA PHE A 785 -34.40 -4.09 -89.48
C PHE A 785 -35.86 -2.85 -89.78
N THR A 786 -36.56 -1.58 -89.11
CA THR A 786 -37.95 -0.35 -89.30
C THR A 786 -38.69 1.26 -88.55
N VAL A 787 -39.77 2.41 -88.85
CA VAL A 787 -40.65 3.87 -88.13
C VAL A 787 -41.93 5.25 -88.56
N GLU A 788 -42.81 6.37 -87.87
CA GLU A 788 -43.88 7.86 -88.16
C GLU A 788 -45.02 9.06 -87.17
N ARG A 789 -46.02 10.31 -87.07
CA ARG A 789 -46.98 11.82 -87.49
C ARG A 789 -48.18 13.08 -86.66
N ASN A 790 -48.92 14.46 -86.94
CA ASN A 790 -50.15 15.62 -86.24
C ASN A 790 -51.04 17.30 -86.60
N ILE A 791 -52.17 18.25 -85.99
CA ILE A 791 -53.04 19.86 -86.24
C ILE A 791 -54.39 20.98 -85.46
N GLU A 792 -55.03 22.42 -85.65
CA GLU A 792 -56.19 23.66 -84.96
C GLU A 792 -57.23 25.17 -85.53
N LEU A 793 -58.16 26.44 -85.22
CA LEU A 793 -59.27 27.61 -84.36
C LEU A 793 -60.26 29.21 -84.75
N SER A 794 -61.34 30.17 -84.10
CA SER A 794 -62.11 31.82 -84.26
C SER A 794 -63.65 32.84 -83.75
N SER A 795 -64.16 34.34 -83.67
CA SER A 795 -65.66 35.37 -83.44
C SER A 795 -66.20 37.17 -83.06
N VAL A 796 -67.48 38.11 -83.14
CA VAL A 796 -68.30 39.63 -82.48
C VAL A 796 -69.54 41.00 -82.95
N PRO A 797 -70.43 42.11 -82.24
CA PRO A 797 -71.67 43.41 -82.52
C PRO A 797 -72.50 44.93 -81.70
N ASP A 798 -73.49 46.11 -82.05
CA ASP A 798 -74.49 47.45 -81.31
C ASP A 798 -75.64 48.88 -81.82
N ALA A 799 -76.55 49.98 -81.15
CA ALA A 799 -77.62 51.40 -81.50
C ALA A 799 -78.67 52.70 -80.59
N LYS A 800 -79.54 54.00 -80.88
CA LYS A 800 -80.70 55.22 -80.15
C LYS A 800 -81.49 56.89 -80.61
N GLU A 801 -82.46 58.11 -80.30
CA GLU A 801 -83.87 59.08 -79.66
C GLU A 801 -84.52 60.87 -79.74
N ILE A 802 -85.85 61.70 -79.50
CA ILE A 802 -86.48 63.39 -79.24
C ILE A 802 -88.09 64.41 -79.29
N ALA A 803 -88.68 65.77 -78.77
CA ALA A 803 -90.10 66.90 -78.94
C ALA A 803 -90.82 68.51 -78.21
N GLU A 804 -91.96 69.56 -78.50
CA GLU A 804 -92.81 71.01 -77.79
C GLU A 804 -94.12 72.33 -78.24
N VAL A 805 -95.01 73.42 -77.52
CA VAL A 805 -95.90 75.00 -77.75
C VAL A 805 -97.46 75.95 -77.22
N ALA A 806 -97.99 77.43 -77.14
CA ALA A 806 -99.47 78.41 -76.75
C ALA A 806 -100.10 80.20 -76.73
N LYS A 807 -101.45 80.99 -76.48
CA LYS A 807 -102.13 82.69 -76.33
C LYS A 807 -103.75 83.56 -75.97
N LEU A 808 -104.28 85.03 -75.77
CA LEU A 808 -105.76 85.98 -75.36
C LEU A 808 -106.41 87.76 -75.51
N SER A 809 -107.71 88.58 -75.18
CA SER A 809 -108.39 90.27 -75.11
C SER A 809 -110.03 91.17 -74.84
N GLU A 810 -110.56 92.61 -74.51
CA GLU A 810 -112.07 93.63 -74.53
C GLU A 810 -112.70 95.34 -74.01
N ALA A 811 -114.04 96.17 -74.03
CA ALA A 811 -114.72 97.81 -73.72
C ALA A 811 -116.36 98.71 -73.35
N ASN A 812 -116.89 100.19 -73.24
CA ASN A 812 -118.36 101.12 -72.76
C ASN A 812 -119.27 102.79 -73.03
N THR A 813 -120.25 103.75 -72.28
CA THR A 813 -121.45 105.09 -72.61
C THR A 813 -122.21 106.65 -71.86
N GLN A 814 -123.59 107.41 -71.89
CA GLN A 814 -124.60 108.85 -71.67
C GLN A 814 -125.29 109.91 -70.46
N LEU A 815 -124.85 111.16 -70.04
CA LEU A 815 -124.80 111.75 -68.62
C LEU A 815 -125.85 112.13 -67.47
N SER A 816 -127.16 112.42 -67.56
CA SER A 816 -128.02 112.57 -66.31
C SER A 816 -128.74 111.26 -65.98
N ALA A 817 -129.42 110.71 -66.98
CA ALA A 817 -129.86 109.32 -66.98
C ALA A 817 -128.67 108.36 -66.78
N LEU A 818 -127.49 108.67 -67.35
CA LEU A 818 -126.27 107.93 -67.04
C LEU A 818 -125.56 108.41 -65.78
N ASN A 819 -125.98 109.43 -65.03
CA ASN A 819 -125.53 109.53 -63.65
C ASN A 819 -126.23 108.46 -62.80
N VAL A 820 -127.54 108.27 -62.98
CA VAL A 820 -128.27 107.17 -62.33
C VAL A 820 -127.78 105.80 -62.83
N ALA A 821 -127.51 105.65 -64.14
CA ALA A 821 -126.91 104.42 -64.66
C ALA A 821 -125.43 104.27 -64.24
N LEU A 822 -124.62 105.35 -64.16
CA LEU A 822 -123.25 105.28 -63.66
C LEU A 822 -123.22 104.86 -62.20
N GLN A 823 -124.13 105.37 -61.36
CA GLN A 823 -124.28 104.94 -59.97
C GLN A 823 -124.52 103.43 -59.92
N SER A 824 -125.46 102.93 -60.71
CA SER A 824 -125.73 101.49 -60.85
C SER A 824 -124.51 100.69 -61.36
N THR A 825 -123.76 101.19 -62.34
CA THR A 825 -122.55 100.50 -62.82
C THR A 825 -121.36 100.63 -61.86
N ASN A 826 -121.30 101.68 -61.05
CA ASN A 826 -120.26 101.87 -60.04
C ASN A 826 -120.43 100.89 -58.90
N ASP A 827 -121.67 100.68 -58.44
CA ASP A 827 -122.00 99.65 -57.45
C ASP A 827 -121.71 98.24 -58.02
N GLN A 828 -122.00 98.01 -59.30
CA GLN A 828 -121.70 96.75 -59.99
C GLN A 828 -120.19 96.52 -60.18
N LEU A 829 -119.42 97.55 -60.55
CA LEU A 829 -117.96 97.50 -60.64
C LEU A 829 -117.29 97.33 -59.27
N GLN A 830 -117.87 97.87 -58.20
CA GLN A 830 -117.38 97.59 -56.83
C GLN A 830 -117.56 96.12 -56.47
N ALA A 831 -118.67 95.47 -56.87
CA ALA A 831 -118.88 94.05 -56.66
C ALA A 831 -117.87 93.17 -57.44
N GLU A 832 -117.58 93.49 -58.71
CA GLU A 832 -116.56 92.77 -59.49
C GLU A 832 -115.14 92.99 -58.94
N ASN A 833 -114.80 94.23 -58.53
CA ASN A 833 -113.51 94.57 -57.93
C ASN A 833 -113.30 93.85 -56.59
N ALA A 834 -114.36 93.66 -55.79
CA ALA A 834 -114.32 92.81 -54.60
C ALA A 834 -114.05 91.34 -54.93
N ARG A 835 -114.64 90.81 -56.02
CA ARG A 835 -114.46 89.42 -56.44
C ARG A 835 -113.03 89.13 -56.91
N PHE A 836 -112.48 89.95 -57.80
CA PHE A 836 -111.10 89.77 -58.28
C PHE A 836 -110.05 89.84 -57.16
N LYS A 837 -110.30 90.63 -56.10
CA LYS A 837 -109.43 90.65 -54.90
C LYS A 837 -109.39 89.32 -54.16
N VAL A 838 -110.49 88.58 -54.13
CA VAL A 838 -110.55 87.23 -53.53
C VAL A 838 -109.80 86.22 -54.40
N ASP A 839 -109.99 86.26 -55.73
CA ASP A 839 -109.32 85.34 -56.66
C ASP A 839 -107.79 85.53 -56.63
N VAL A 840 -107.31 86.80 -56.61
CA VAL A 840 -105.88 87.14 -56.48
C VAL A 840 -105.31 86.67 -55.14
N ALA A 841 -106.02 86.87 -54.03
CA ALA A 841 -105.59 86.38 -52.72
C ALA A 841 -105.51 84.84 -52.67
N THR A 842 -106.47 84.16 -53.32
CA THR A 842 -106.55 82.69 -53.37
C THR A 842 -105.37 82.12 -54.18
N LEU A 843 -105.11 82.64 -55.38
CA LEU A 843 -103.94 82.26 -56.18
C LEU A 843 -102.62 82.58 -55.49
N GLY A 844 -102.52 83.72 -54.79
CA GLY A 844 -101.35 84.05 -53.98
C GLY A 844 -101.07 83.00 -52.88
N SER A 845 -102.11 82.50 -52.22
CA SER A 845 -101.98 81.43 -51.21
C SER A 845 -101.49 80.11 -51.81
N GLN A 846 -101.99 79.74 -53.00
CA GLN A 846 -101.56 78.53 -53.72
C GLN A 846 -100.11 78.61 -54.19
N ILE A 847 -99.69 79.74 -54.77
CA ILE A 847 -98.29 79.97 -55.17
C ILE A 847 -97.36 79.89 -53.95
N THR A 848 -97.75 80.49 -52.81
CA THR A 848 -96.97 80.44 -51.57
C THR A 848 -96.85 79.00 -51.04
N SER A 849 -97.93 78.21 -51.10
CA SER A 849 -97.94 76.80 -50.70
C SER A 849 -97.05 75.93 -51.59
N LEU A 850 -97.18 76.03 -52.92
CA LEU A 850 -96.36 75.30 -53.88
C LEU A 850 -94.87 75.65 -53.77
N ASN A 851 -94.53 76.93 -53.60
CA ASN A 851 -93.15 77.35 -53.41
C ASN A 851 -92.55 76.78 -52.09
N THR A 852 -93.36 76.74 -51.02
CA THR A 852 -92.95 76.11 -49.75
C THR A 852 -92.70 74.60 -49.92
N GLN A 853 -93.55 73.89 -50.67
CA GLN A 853 -93.33 72.48 -51.01
C GLN A 853 -92.08 72.26 -51.88
N HIS A 854 -91.84 73.14 -52.85
CA HIS A 854 -90.66 73.07 -53.71
C HIS A 854 -89.36 73.25 -52.92
N VAL A 855 -89.29 74.27 -52.05
CA VAL A 855 -88.14 74.49 -51.16
C VAL A 855 -87.93 73.31 -50.20
N ALA A 856 -89.00 72.74 -49.65
CA ALA A 856 -88.91 71.56 -48.78
C ALA A 856 -88.36 70.32 -49.53
N LEU A 857 -88.80 70.07 -50.76
CA LEU A 857 -88.29 68.99 -51.61
C LEU A 857 -86.84 69.25 -52.07
N GLN A 858 -86.47 70.50 -52.35
CA GLN A 858 -85.10 70.88 -52.70
C GLN A 858 -84.15 70.65 -51.52
N LEU A 859 -84.57 71.03 -50.30
CA LEU A 859 -83.84 70.73 -49.06
C LEU A 859 -83.72 69.22 -48.84
N ALA A 860 -84.81 68.46 -48.94
CA ALA A 860 -84.80 67.01 -48.79
C ALA A 860 -83.85 66.32 -49.80
N ASN A 861 -83.87 66.73 -51.07
CA ASN A 861 -82.95 66.21 -52.08
C ASN A 861 -81.48 66.59 -51.79
N SER A 862 -81.23 67.79 -51.26
CA SER A 862 -79.87 68.19 -50.85
C SER A 862 -79.36 67.40 -49.64
N GLN A 863 -80.24 67.06 -48.69
CA GLN A 863 -79.92 66.20 -47.56
C GLN A 863 -79.62 64.77 -48.02
N LEU A 864 -80.50 64.18 -48.85
CA LEU A 864 -80.29 62.83 -49.40
C LEU A 864 -79.02 62.72 -50.25
N ALA A 865 -78.60 63.80 -50.93
CA ALA A 865 -77.32 63.85 -51.62
C ALA A 865 -76.13 63.86 -50.65
N ALA A 866 -76.21 64.65 -49.56
CA ALA A 866 -75.18 64.66 -48.52
C ALA A 866 -75.09 63.32 -47.78
N ASP A 867 -76.23 62.73 -47.41
CA ASP A 867 -76.31 61.42 -46.75
C ASP A 867 -75.71 60.31 -47.63
N LYS A 868 -75.99 60.34 -48.94
CA LYS A 868 -75.38 59.43 -49.92
C LYS A 868 -73.85 59.59 -49.97
N ASP A 869 -73.33 60.81 -49.98
CA ASP A 869 -71.89 61.08 -50.03
C ASP A 869 -71.18 60.73 -48.71
N VAL A 870 -71.89 60.75 -47.58
CA VAL A 870 -71.42 60.18 -46.30
C VAL A 870 -71.38 58.65 -46.36
N LEU A 871 -72.48 58.00 -46.76
CA LEU A 871 -72.57 56.54 -46.89
C LEU A 871 -71.54 55.98 -47.89
N LEU A 872 -71.20 56.71 -48.96
CA LEU A 872 -70.14 56.33 -49.88
C LEU A 872 -68.75 56.35 -49.19
N LYS A 873 -68.45 57.39 -48.40
CA LYS A 873 -67.18 57.47 -47.64
C LYS A 873 -67.10 56.40 -46.56
N GLU A 874 -68.19 56.10 -45.88
CA GLU A 874 -68.26 54.98 -44.92
C GLU A 874 -68.03 53.63 -45.63
N ASN A 875 -68.62 53.44 -46.82
CA ASN A 875 -68.41 52.23 -47.62
C ASN A 875 -66.97 52.09 -48.12
N GLU A 876 -66.30 53.20 -48.47
CA GLU A 876 -64.88 53.24 -48.83
C GLU A 876 -63.97 52.99 -47.62
N ALA A 877 -64.30 53.53 -46.45
CA ALA A 877 -63.59 53.27 -45.20
C ALA A 877 -63.68 51.79 -44.81
N LEU A 878 -64.89 51.21 -44.78
CA LEU A 878 -65.10 49.78 -44.50
C LEU A 878 -64.40 48.87 -45.53
N LYS A 879 -64.35 49.25 -46.80
CA LYS A 879 -63.55 48.56 -47.83
C LYS A 879 -62.06 48.62 -47.54
N GLN A 880 -61.56 49.71 -46.97
CA GLN A 880 -60.14 49.84 -46.62
C GLN A 880 -59.81 49.07 -45.33
N GLU A 881 -60.66 49.12 -44.31
CA GLU A 881 -60.54 48.28 -43.12
C GLU A 881 -60.57 46.78 -43.48
N HIS A 882 -61.46 46.36 -44.39
CA HIS A 882 -61.49 44.97 -44.85
C HIS A 882 -60.19 44.55 -45.57
N LYS A 883 -59.60 45.42 -46.41
CA LYS A 883 -58.28 45.15 -47.02
C LYS A 883 -57.18 45.04 -45.97
N ASN A 884 -57.17 45.93 -44.97
CA ASN A 884 -56.20 45.88 -43.88
C ASN A 884 -56.35 44.57 -43.10
N LEU A 885 -57.58 44.18 -42.73
CA LEU A 885 -57.84 42.95 -41.99
C LEU A 885 -57.51 41.67 -42.77
N VAL A 886 -57.64 41.69 -44.12
CA VAL A 886 -57.14 40.60 -44.98
C VAL A 886 -55.61 40.58 -45.04
N HIS A 887 -54.94 41.73 -45.01
CA HIS A 887 -53.46 41.79 -44.89
C HIS A 887 -52.98 41.27 -43.52
N ASP A 888 -53.67 41.64 -42.45
CA ASP A 888 -53.40 41.16 -41.09
C ASP A 888 -53.64 39.65 -40.98
N GLN A 889 -54.69 39.12 -41.63
CA GLN A 889 -54.93 37.67 -41.72
C GLN A 889 -53.77 36.95 -42.46
N VAL A 890 -53.27 37.50 -43.56
CA VAL A 890 -52.15 36.91 -44.32
C VAL A 890 -50.84 36.97 -43.52
N THR A 891 -50.55 38.07 -42.83
CA THR A 891 -49.33 38.17 -42.00
C THR A 891 -49.40 37.25 -40.79
N LEU A 892 -50.57 37.10 -40.14
CA LEU A 892 -50.79 36.10 -39.09
C LEU A 892 -50.65 34.67 -39.60
N GLN A 893 -51.11 34.36 -40.81
CA GLN A 893 -50.90 33.04 -41.43
C GLN A 893 -49.41 32.76 -41.68
N CYS A 894 -48.67 33.71 -42.25
CA CYS A 894 -47.23 33.58 -42.43
C CYS A 894 -46.47 33.37 -41.10
N LEU A 895 -46.86 34.08 -40.04
CA LEU A 895 -46.28 33.90 -38.70
C LEU A 895 -46.64 32.53 -38.09
N HIS A 896 -47.88 32.06 -38.26
CA HIS A 896 -48.30 30.72 -37.85
C HIS A 896 -47.48 29.63 -38.56
N ASP A 897 -47.28 29.76 -39.87
CA ASP A 897 -46.59 28.76 -40.67
C ASP A 897 -45.08 28.77 -40.42
N GLN A 898 -44.48 29.94 -40.17
CA GLN A 898 -43.12 30.06 -39.67
C GLN A 898 -42.97 29.39 -38.28
N LEU A 899 -43.85 29.72 -37.32
CA LEU A 899 -43.78 29.16 -35.96
C LEU A 899 -44.00 27.63 -35.97
N SER A 900 -44.83 27.13 -36.88
CA SER A 900 -45.04 25.70 -37.11
C SER A 900 -43.78 25.02 -37.66
N ALA A 901 -43.09 25.65 -38.63
CA ALA A 901 -41.84 25.15 -39.17
C ALA A 901 -40.70 25.18 -38.12
N GLU A 902 -40.64 26.22 -37.29
CA GLU A 902 -39.70 26.32 -36.16
C GLU A 902 -39.99 25.23 -35.10
N TYR A 903 -41.27 24.98 -34.77
CA TYR A 903 -41.66 23.90 -33.86
C TYR A 903 -41.32 22.52 -34.42
N GLU A 904 -41.57 22.26 -35.71
CA GLU A 904 -41.15 21.03 -36.37
C GLU A 904 -39.62 20.85 -36.34
N SER A 905 -38.87 21.92 -36.62
CA SER A 905 -37.40 21.91 -36.59
C SER A 905 -36.88 21.60 -35.18
N LEU A 906 -37.43 22.26 -34.15
CA LEU A 906 -37.11 22.01 -32.76
C LEU A 906 -37.48 20.58 -32.32
N ASN A 907 -38.60 20.03 -32.79
CA ASN A 907 -38.98 18.66 -32.49
C ASN A 907 -38.09 17.63 -33.22
N LYS A 908 -37.65 17.90 -34.46
CA LYS A 908 -36.63 17.10 -35.16
C LYS A 908 -35.30 17.11 -34.40
N GLY A 909 -34.84 18.28 -33.95
CA GLY A 909 -33.65 18.42 -33.10
C GLY A 909 -33.78 17.68 -31.76
N LYS A 910 -34.95 17.72 -31.13
CA LYS A 910 -35.26 16.98 -29.89
C LYS A 910 -35.22 15.46 -30.07
N GLU A 911 -35.74 14.91 -31.17
CA GLU A 911 -35.64 13.47 -31.45
C GLU A 911 -34.21 13.05 -31.84
N GLN A 912 -33.45 13.91 -32.53
CA GLN A 912 -32.00 13.71 -32.71
C GLN A 912 -31.25 13.69 -31.39
N LEU A 913 -31.53 14.65 -30.49
CA LEU A 913 -30.90 14.73 -29.16
C LEU A 913 -31.25 13.50 -28.29
N LYS A 914 -32.48 12.98 -28.38
CA LYS A 914 -32.86 11.69 -27.78
C LYS A 914 -32.11 10.50 -28.38
N GLY A 915 -31.76 10.55 -29.67
CA GLY A 915 -30.83 9.62 -30.31
C GLY A 915 -29.49 9.64 -29.59
N VAL A 916 -28.80 10.77 -29.66
CA VAL A 916 -27.49 10.99 -29.01
C VAL A 916 -27.51 10.62 -27.52
N VAL A 917 -28.57 10.97 -26.76
CA VAL A 917 -28.70 10.61 -25.34
C VAL A 917 -28.91 9.10 -25.11
N ARG A 918 -29.52 8.36 -26.06
CA ARG A 918 -29.57 6.89 -26.01
C ARG A 918 -28.21 6.29 -26.33
N ASP A 919 -27.54 6.82 -27.34
CA ASP A 919 -26.29 6.27 -27.85
C ASP A 919 -25.16 6.50 -26.84
N LEU A 920 -25.06 7.70 -26.25
CA LEU A 920 -24.18 8.00 -25.11
C LEU A 920 -24.51 7.17 -23.85
N ARG A 921 -25.77 6.75 -23.64
CA ARG A 921 -26.13 5.84 -22.53
C ARG A 921 -25.66 4.42 -22.77
N ASN A 922 -25.71 3.95 -24.02
CA ASN A 922 -25.17 2.66 -24.43
C ASN A 922 -23.64 2.68 -24.32
N GLU A 923 -22.97 3.65 -24.96
CA GLU A 923 -21.51 3.84 -24.84
C GLU A 923 -21.06 3.96 -23.37
N SER A 924 -21.77 4.73 -22.55
CA SER A 924 -21.46 4.84 -21.12
C SER A 924 -21.70 3.53 -20.34
N ARG A 925 -22.59 2.65 -20.79
CA ARG A 925 -22.76 1.30 -20.22
C ARG A 925 -21.62 0.39 -20.69
N ASP A 926 -21.34 0.37 -21.98
CA ASP A 926 -20.35 -0.51 -22.59
C ASP A 926 -18.94 -0.15 -22.07
N LEU A 927 -18.66 1.14 -21.84
CA LEU A 927 -17.48 1.62 -21.10
C LEU A 927 -17.47 1.20 -19.63
N ARG A 928 -18.61 1.16 -18.92
CA ARG A 928 -18.66 0.60 -17.55
C ARG A 928 -18.36 -0.90 -17.55
N GLU A 929 -18.86 -1.64 -18.53
CA GLU A 929 -18.58 -3.07 -18.69
C GLU A 929 -17.09 -3.33 -19.02
N HIS A 930 -16.46 -2.47 -19.84
CA HIS A 930 -15.02 -2.50 -20.07
C HIS A 930 -14.21 -2.12 -18.82
N ILE A 931 -14.62 -1.10 -18.06
CA ILE A 931 -13.97 -0.72 -16.79
C ILE A 931 -14.02 -1.88 -15.79
N VAL A 932 -15.18 -2.52 -15.60
CA VAL A 932 -15.32 -3.69 -14.72
C VAL A 932 -14.44 -4.86 -15.21
N SER A 933 -14.36 -5.09 -16.52
CA SER A 933 -13.47 -6.10 -17.08
C SER A 933 -11.99 -5.80 -16.80
N LEU A 934 -11.57 -4.53 -16.92
CA LEU A 934 -10.21 -4.10 -16.61
C LEU A 934 -9.92 -4.16 -15.10
N GLU A 935 -10.87 -3.77 -14.25
CA GLU A 935 -10.78 -3.92 -12.79
C GLU A 935 -10.57 -5.39 -12.39
N THR A 936 -11.34 -6.33 -12.98
CA THR A 936 -11.11 -7.77 -12.72
C THR A 936 -9.75 -8.26 -13.23
N GLN A 937 -9.30 -7.82 -14.41
CA GLN A 937 -7.99 -8.20 -14.95
C GLN A 937 -6.83 -7.61 -14.11
N ILE A 938 -7.01 -6.40 -13.59
CA ILE A 938 -6.06 -5.74 -12.67
C ILE A 938 -5.99 -6.50 -11.34
N ASP A 939 -7.12 -6.97 -10.79
CA ASP A 939 -7.14 -7.75 -9.55
C ASP A 939 -6.59 -9.18 -9.73
N ASP A 940 -6.81 -9.82 -10.88
CA ASP A 940 -6.12 -11.08 -11.23
C ASP A 940 -4.60 -10.87 -11.35
N LEU A 941 -4.15 -9.79 -12.01
CA LEU A 941 -2.74 -9.45 -12.12
C LEU A 941 -2.11 -9.08 -10.76
N LYS A 942 -2.83 -8.42 -9.86
CA LYS A 942 -2.40 -8.20 -8.46
C LYS A 942 -2.21 -9.53 -7.74
N GLN A 943 -3.16 -10.47 -7.86
CA GLN A 943 -3.07 -11.79 -7.24
C GLN A 943 -1.90 -12.61 -7.80
N GLN A 944 -1.66 -12.57 -9.12
CA GLN A 944 -0.50 -13.20 -9.74
C GLN A 944 0.82 -12.58 -9.27
N ASN A 945 0.89 -11.24 -9.18
CA ASN A 945 2.09 -10.55 -8.70
C ASN A 945 2.35 -10.84 -7.19
N GLN A 946 1.29 -10.94 -6.38
CA GLN A 946 1.40 -11.35 -4.98
C GLN A 946 1.86 -12.81 -4.83
N SER A 947 1.38 -13.75 -5.66
CA SER A 947 1.82 -15.15 -5.62
C SER A 947 3.26 -15.32 -6.12
N LEU A 948 3.66 -14.58 -7.17
CA LEU A 948 5.06 -14.50 -7.62
C LEU A 948 5.96 -13.91 -6.53
N LYS A 949 5.48 -12.90 -5.80
CA LYS A 949 6.21 -12.34 -4.65
C LYS A 949 6.35 -13.35 -3.51
N SER A 950 5.30 -14.13 -3.17
CA SER A 950 5.44 -15.23 -2.21
C SER A 950 6.48 -16.23 -2.70
N CYS A 951 6.39 -16.72 -3.94
CA CYS A 951 7.40 -17.61 -4.51
C CYS A 951 8.82 -17.05 -4.47
N ALA A 952 9.00 -15.72 -4.60
CA ALA A 952 10.30 -15.06 -4.46
C ALA A 952 10.78 -14.97 -3.00
N GLU A 953 9.88 -14.71 -2.05
CA GLU A 953 10.15 -14.78 -0.61
C GLU A 953 10.50 -16.22 -0.18
N ASP A 954 9.75 -17.22 -0.65
CA ASP A 954 9.95 -18.65 -0.40
C ASP A 954 11.28 -19.14 -1.02
N LEU A 955 11.63 -18.70 -2.23
CA LEU A 955 12.94 -18.96 -2.84
C LEU A 955 14.09 -18.26 -2.10
N ALA A 956 13.86 -17.08 -1.52
CA ALA A 956 14.85 -16.43 -0.68
C ALA A 956 15.07 -17.20 0.63
N ILE A 957 13.98 -17.68 1.27
CA ILE A 957 14.05 -18.57 2.45
C ILE A 957 14.85 -19.83 2.10
N LEU A 958 14.48 -20.57 1.06
CA LEU A 958 15.19 -21.78 0.61
C LEU A 958 16.68 -21.51 0.30
N ARG A 959 17.03 -20.35 -0.26
CA ARG A 959 18.44 -19.96 -0.48
C ARG A 959 19.17 -19.73 0.84
N THR A 960 18.55 -19.10 1.85
CA THR A 960 19.16 -18.96 3.17
C THR A 960 19.26 -20.29 3.92
N GLU A 961 18.29 -21.19 3.76
CA GLU A 961 18.33 -22.54 4.34
C GLU A 961 19.40 -23.41 3.68
N HIS A 962 19.53 -23.36 2.35
CA HIS A 962 20.63 -24.01 1.64
C HIS A 962 21.99 -23.44 2.06
N SER A 963 22.11 -22.13 2.28
CA SER A 963 23.35 -21.53 2.80
C SER A 963 23.67 -22.03 4.21
N LYS A 964 22.70 -21.97 5.14
CA LYS A 964 22.84 -22.51 6.50
C LYS A 964 23.25 -23.98 6.48
N LEU A 965 22.56 -24.81 5.70
CA LEU A 965 22.87 -26.23 5.58
C LEU A 965 24.26 -26.48 4.96
N THR A 966 24.71 -25.63 4.02
CA THR A 966 26.08 -25.67 3.48
C THR A 966 27.12 -25.34 4.56
N ASP A 967 26.84 -24.36 5.41
CA ASP A 967 27.72 -23.98 6.53
C ASP A 967 27.65 -24.99 7.68
N ASP A 968 26.50 -25.62 7.94
CA ASP A 968 26.36 -26.74 8.86
C ASP A 968 27.11 -27.99 8.36
N PHE A 969 27.09 -28.28 7.05
CA PHE A 969 27.96 -29.30 6.46
C PHE A 969 29.45 -28.95 6.63
N ARG A 970 29.86 -27.69 6.39
CA ARG A 970 31.25 -27.24 6.65
C ARG A 970 31.63 -27.40 8.13
N ASN A 971 30.73 -27.06 9.05
CA ASN A 971 30.90 -27.22 10.49
C ASN A 971 30.96 -28.71 10.89
N LEU A 972 30.17 -29.57 10.26
CA LEU A 972 30.18 -31.02 10.48
C LEU A 972 31.47 -31.67 9.95
N PHE A 973 31.98 -31.25 8.79
CA PHE A 973 33.30 -31.66 8.31
C PHE A 973 34.42 -31.17 9.23
N ALA A 974 34.36 -29.91 9.68
CA ALA A 974 35.36 -29.34 10.59
C ALA A 974 35.35 -30.02 11.98
N THR A 975 34.18 -30.38 12.51
CA THR A 975 34.08 -31.16 13.77
C THR A 975 34.46 -32.62 13.56
N SER A 976 34.12 -33.24 12.44
CA SER A 976 34.58 -34.59 12.07
C SER A 976 36.12 -34.66 12.00
N ASP A 977 36.79 -33.69 11.35
CA ASP A 977 38.26 -33.64 11.33
C ASP A 977 38.88 -33.28 12.70
N ARG A 978 38.19 -32.49 13.55
CA ARG A 978 38.59 -32.32 14.97
C ARG A 978 38.53 -33.64 15.72
N PHE A 979 37.39 -34.34 15.73
CA PHE A 979 37.24 -35.65 16.38
C PHE A 979 38.21 -36.70 15.84
N LYS A 980 38.51 -36.68 14.54
CA LYS A 980 39.51 -37.54 13.88
C LYS A 980 40.95 -37.21 14.30
N ASN A 981 41.24 -35.96 14.66
CA ASN A 981 42.54 -35.57 15.23
C ASN A 981 42.60 -35.82 16.75
N GLU A 982 41.50 -35.64 17.49
CA GLU A 982 41.37 -36.04 18.89
C GLU A 982 41.49 -37.56 19.04
N TYR A 983 40.88 -38.35 18.16
CA TYR A 983 41.03 -39.81 18.12
C TYR A 983 42.49 -40.23 17.88
N LYS A 984 43.22 -39.57 16.95
CA LYS A 984 44.67 -39.79 16.78
C LYS A 984 45.44 -39.47 18.06
N ASN A 985 45.16 -38.32 18.68
CA ASN A 985 45.81 -37.87 19.92
C ASN A 985 45.55 -38.85 21.08
N ILE A 986 44.30 -39.29 21.27
CA ILE A 986 43.93 -40.32 22.26
C ILE A 986 44.59 -41.67 21.93
N GLN A 987 44.68 -42.06 20.66
CA GLN A 987 45.40 -43.28 20.25
C GLN A 987 46.91 -43.16 20.51
N GLU A 988 47.50 -41.97 20.40
CA GLU A 988 48.90 -41.69 20.68
C GLU A 988 49.18 -41.65 22.19
N GLN A 989 48.32 -41.00 22.98
CA GLN A 989 48.32 -41.06 24.45
C GLN A 989 48.16 -42.51 24.93
N TYR A 990 47.28 -43.30 24.32
CA TYR A 990 47.14 -44.73 24.62
C TYR A 990 48.42 -45.52 24.31
N LYS A 991 49.13 -45.23 23.21
CA LYS A 991 50.46 -45.81 22.92
C LYS A 991 51.47 -45.41 24.02
N MET A 992 51.51 -44.14 24.41
CA MET A 992 52.39 -43.64 25.46
C MET A 992 52.12 -44.32 26.82
N ILE A 993 50.86 -44.31 27.27
CA ILE A 993 50.42 -44.97 28.52
C ILE A 993 50.68 -46.47 28.46
N ARG A 994 50.53 -47.13 27.30
CA ARG A 994 50.86 -48.55 27.12
C ARG A 994 52.36 -48.82 27.26
N MET A 995 53.21 -47.95 26.71
CA MET A 995 54.68 -48.05 26.88
C MET A 995 55.08 -47.80 28.33
N GLU A 996 54.50 -46.79 28.98
CA GLU A 996 54.74 -46.49 30.39
C GLU A 996 54.25 -47.61 31.31
N ASN A 997 53.06 -48.17 31.09
CA ASN A 997 52.55 -49.34 31.81
C ASN A 997 53.46 -50.57 31.62
N SER A 998 54.06 -50.73 30.45
CA SER A 998 55.05 -51.78 30.17
C SER A 998 56.37 -51.55 30.92
N LYS A 999 56.84 -50.31 30.99
CA LYS A 999 58.00 -49.90 31.80
C LYS A 999 57.76 -50.09 33.30
N LEU A 1000 56.60 -49.66 33.80
CA LEU A 1000 56.19 -49.83 35.20
C LEU A 1000 56.03 -51.31 35.57
N LYS A 1001 55.56 -52.16 34.65
CA LYS A 1001 55.56 -53.63 34.83
C LYS A 1001 56.97 -54.22 34.91
N LEU A 1002 57.91 -53.73 34.09
CA LEU A 1002 59.31 -54.13 34.21
C LEU A 1002 59.87 -53.75 35.59
N GLN A 1003 59.72 -52.48 35.99
CA GLN A 1003 60.17 -51.99 37.30
C GLN A 1003 59.50 -52.72 38.47
N ASN A 1004 58.23 -53.11 38.34
CA ASN A 1004 57.54 -53.89 39.37
C ASN A 1004 58.04 -55.35 39.42
N ASN A 1005 58.41 -55.96 38.29
CA ASN A 1005 59.08 -57.26 38.27
C ASN A 1005 60.49 -57.18 38.90
N ASP A 1006 61.24 -56.11 38.61
CA ASP A 1006 62.55 -55.85 39.20
C ASP A 1006 62.44 -55.70 40.73
N LEU A 1007 61.51 -54.86 41.20
CA LEU A 1007 61.22 -54.66 42.63
C LEU A 1007 60.67 -55.93 43.29
N THR A 1008 59.86 -56.74 42.59
CA THR A 1008 59.39 -58.03 43.10
C THR A 1008 60.53 -59.03 43.23
N THR A 1009 61.51 -58.98 42.32
CA THR A 1009 62.73 -59.82 42.37
C THR A 1009 63.65 -59.38 43.50
N GLU A 1010 63.83 -58.08 43.71
CA GLU A 1010 64.54 -57.55 44.88
C GLU A 1010 63.82 -57.91 46.18
N LEU A 1011 62.50 -57.72 46.26
CA LEU A 1011 61.67 -58.11 47.41
C LEU A 1011 61.78 -59.61 47.69
N GLY A 1012 61.84 -60.47 46.66
CA GLY A 1012 62.14 -61.89 46.78
C GLY A 1012 63.49 -62.14 47.43
N SER A 1013 64.54 -61.46 46.96
CA SER A 1013 65.89 -61.53 47.55
C SER A 1013 65.92 -61.04 49.01
N LYS A 1014 65.18 -59.98 49.34
CA LYS A 1014 65.04 -59.47 50.73
C LYS A 1014 64.25 -60.44 51.61
N ASN A 1015 63.21 -61.08 51.08
CA ASN A 1015 62.42 -62.09 51.79
C ASN A 1015 63.27 -63.35 52.05
N ASP A 1016 64.10 -63.78 51.11
CA ASP A 1016 65.03 -64.90 51.34
C ASP A 1016 66.16 -64.53 52.31
N GLN A 1017 66.66 -63.28 52.28
CA GLN A 1017 67.54 -62.75 53.34
C GLN A 1017 66.84 -62.76 54.71
N MET A 1018 65.56 -62.39 54.76
CA MET A 1018 64.75 -62.41 55.99
C MET A 1018 64.57 -63.83 56.51
N LYS A 1019 64.20 -64.81 55.68
CA LYS A 1019 64.13 -66.24 56.05
C LYS A 1019 65.47 -66.77 56.57
N ILE A 1020 66.59 -66.37 55.97
CA ILE A 1020 67.94 -66.75 56.45
C ILE A 1020 68.18 -66.19 57.86
N LEU A 1021 67.78 -64.94 58.12
CA LEU A 1021 67.87 -64.32 59.45
C LEU A 1021 66.89 -64.93 60.46
N GLU A 1022 65.65 -65.26 60.05
CA GLU A 1022 64.66 -65.99 60.86
C GLU A 1022 65.19 -67.38 61.25
N ILE A 1023 65.83 -68.11 60.34
CA ILE A 1023 66.46 -69.40 60.63
C ILE A 1023 67.64 -69.24 61.61
N GLN A 1024 68.41 -68.15 61.53
CA GLN A 1024 69.47 -67.86 62.52
C GLN A 1024 68.89 -67.43 63.87
N TYR A 1025 67.80 -66.67 63.88
CA TYR A 1025 67.08 -66.28 65.08
C TYR A 1025 66.46 -67.51 65.77
N ALA A 1026 65.77 -68.38 65.03
CA ALA A 1026 65.18 -69.62 65.54
C ALA A 1026 66.24 -70.56 66.13
N LYS A 1027 67.39 -70.73 65.47
CA LYS A 1027 68.54 -71.48 66.02
C LYS A 1027 69.09 -70.87 67.32
N SER A 1028 69.08 -69.54 67.42
CA SER A 1028 69.51 -68.82 68.62
C SER A 1028 68.49 -68.93 69.75
N ALA A 1029 67.19 -68.79 69.43
CA ALA A 1029 66.08 -68.97 70.35
C ALA A 1029 66.02 -70.39 70.91
N GLN A 1030 66.14 -71.42 70.05
CA GLN A 1030 66.22 -72.82 70.48
C GLN A 1030 67.43 -73.08 71.39
N ARG A 1031 68.58 -72.44 71.13
CA ARG A 1031 69.75 -72.51 72.02
C ARG A 1031 69.49 -71.84 73.38
N CYS A 1032 68.78 -70.71 73.40
CA CYS A 1032 68.34 -70.08 74.64
C CYS A 1032 67.30 -70.92 75.40
N GLU A 1033 66.35 -71.54 74.70
CA GLU A 1033 65.34 -72.42 75.28
C GLU A 1033 65.98 -73.67 75.89
N MET A 1034 66.91 -74.33 75.18
CA MET A 1034 67.66 -75.47 75.71
C MET A 1034 68.50 -75.10 76.95
N LEU A 1035 69.03 -73.87 77.03
CA LEU A 1035 69.70 -73.36 78.22
C LEU A 1035 68.71 -73.01 79.35
N MET A 1036 67.46 -72.67 79.02
CA MET A 1036 66.39 -72.42 79.99
C MET A 1036 65.83 -73.74 80.55
N THR A 1037 65.67 -74.79 79.73
CA THR A 1037 65.30 -76.12 80.22
C THR A 1037 66.41 -76.69 81.10
N GLN A 1038 67.68 -76.64 80.66
CA GLN A 1038 68.82 -77.07 81.49
C GLN A 1038 68.88 -76.33 82.83
N ASN A 1039 68.61 -75.02 82.87
CA ASN A 1039 68.49 -74.29 84.15
C ASN A 1039 67.28 -74.73 84.98
N ALA A 1040 66.13 -74.99 84.35
CA ALA A 1040 64.94 -75.47 85.05
C ALA A 1040 65.15 -76.87 85.64
N ASP A 1041 65.77 -77.78 84.87
CA ASP A 1041 66.14 -79.13 85.27
C ASP A 1041 67.09 -79.08 86.48
N LEU A 1042 68.18 -78.32 86.40
CA LEU A 1042 69.11 -78.08 87.52
C LEU A 1042 68.42 -77.48 88.75
N ASP A 1043 67.46 -76.58 88.56
CA ASP A 1043 66.70 -75.99 89.66
C ASP A 1043 65.59 -76.94 90.18
N THR A 1044 65.24 -78.02 89.47
CA THR A 1044 64.43 -79.14 90.00
C THR A 1044 65.29 -80.19 90.70
N GLU A 1045 66.47 -80.55 90.19
CA GLU A 1045 67.46 -81.38 90.89
C GLU A 1045 67.86 -80.75 92.23
N ARG A 1046 68.05 -79.43 92.24
CA ARG A 1046 68.29 -78.66 93.45
C ARG A 1046 67.10 -78.69 94.43
N LYS A 1047 65.86 -78.67 93.94
CA LYS A 1047 64.65 -78.78 94.78
C LYS A 1047 64.49 -80.19 95.34
N THR A 1048 64.62 -81.23 94.52
CA THR A 1048 64.51 -82.63 94.98
C THR A 1048 65.66 -82.99 95.92
N LEU A 1049 66.87 -82.45 95.74
CA LEU A 1049 67.96 -82.57 96.70
C LEU A 1049 67.62 -81.91 98.04
N MET A 1050 67.04 -80.71 98.04
CA MET A 1050 66.56 -80.04 99.26
C MET A 1050 65.39 -80.79 99.93
N GLU A 1051 64.48 -81.38 99.15
CA GLU A 1051 63.40 -82.22 99.65
C GLU A 1051 63.93 -83.54 100.21
N ASN A 1052 64.94 -84.15 99.62
CA ASN A 1052 65.62 -85.34 100.14
C ASN A 1052 66.34 -85.04 101.47
N VAL A 1053 67.03 -83.89 101.57
CA VAL A 1053 67.59 -83.41 102.85
C VAL A 1053 66.49 -83.19 103.89
N SER A 1054 65.34 -82.64 103.49
CA SER A 1054 64.19 -82.44 104.40
C SER A 1054 63.52 -83.76 104.82
N HIS A 1055 63.43 -84.75 103.94
CA HIS A 1055 62.95 -86.10 104.28
C HIS A 1055 63.91 -86.84 105.19
N LEU A 1056 65.23 -86.72 104.97
CA LEU A 1056 66.22 -87.31 105.87
C LEU A 1056 66.11 -86.71 107.29
N LEU A 1057 65.92 -85.38 107.39
CA LEU A 1057 65.68 -84.69 108.67
C LEU A 1057 64.35 -85.12 109.35
N LYS A 1058 63.32 -85.48 108.58
CA LYS A 1058 62.10 -86.11 109.10
C LYS A 1058 62.35 -87.54 109.59
N GLN A 1059 63.02 -88.37 108.81
CA GLN A 1059 63.34 -89.76 109.18
C GLN A 1059 64.17 -89.81 110.49
N TYR A 1060 65.09 -88.86 110.68
CA TYR A 1060 65.80 -88.69 111.95
C TYR A 1060 64.88 -88.33 113.14
N HIS A 1061 63.77 -87.61 112.93
CA HIS A 1061 62.75 -87.37 113.95
C HIS A 1061 61.79 -88.57 114.14
N GLU A 1062 61.44 -89.27 113.07
CA GLU A 1062 60.51 -90.41 113.11
C GLU A 1062 61.14 -91.62 113.81
N LEU A 1063 62.41 -91.93 113.55
CA LEU A 1063 63.16 -92.95 114.33
C LEU A 1063 63.25 -92.58 115.81
N LEU A 1064 63.45 -91.29 116.12
CA LEU A 1064 63.54 -90.80 117.50
C LEU A 1064 62.21 -90.98 118.25
N ASN A 1065 61.07 -90.77 117.57
CA ASN A 1065 59.74 -91.04 118.13
C ASN A 1065 59.46 -92.54 118.26
N LEU A 1066 59.76 -93.35 117.23
CA LEU A 1066 59.57 -94.81 117.27
C LEU A 1066 60.31 -95.46 118.46
N SER A 1067 61.55 -95.05 118.73
CA SER A 1067 62.31 -95.51 119.90
C SER A 1067 61.70 -95.09 121.26
N LEU A 1068 60.80 -94.11 121.30
CA LEU A 1068 60.03 -93.73 122.48
C LEU A 1068 58.67 -94.45 122.54
N GLU A 1069 58.09 -94.78 121.38
CA GLU A 1069 56.83 -95.53 121.24
C GLU A 1069 57.00 -97.01 121.61
N ASP A 1070 58.04 -97.70 121.10
CA ASP A 1070 58.37 -99.09 121.46
C ASP A 1070 58.46 -99.29 122.98
N LYS A 1071 59.01 -98.28 123.67
CA LYS A 1071 59.21 -98.28 125.12
C LYS A 1071 57.90 -98.16 125.91
N LYS A 1072 56.80 -97.69 125.29
CA LYS A 1072 55.43 -97.83 125.83
C LYS A 1072 54.88 -99.21 125.49
N HIS A 1073 55.04 -99.66 124.24
CA HIS A 1073 54.39 -100.85 123.71
C HIS A 1073 54.67 -102.12 124.53
N PHE A 1074 55.92 -102.33 124.97
CA PHE A 1074 56.27 -103.46 125.85
C PHE A 1074 55.54 -103.44 127.21
N HIS A 1075 55.22 -102.26 127.73
CA HIS A 1075 54.50 -102.09 129.00
C HIS A 1075 52.98 -102.25 128.83
N GLU A 1076 52.48 -102.11 127.60
CA GLU A 1076 51.07 -102.35 127.24
C GLU A 1076 50.80 -103.84 126.92
N GLU A 1077 51.77 -104.58 126.37
CA GLU A 1077 51.69 -106.05 126.26
C GLU A 1077 51.62 -106.74 127.63
N GLU A 1078 52.45 -106.30 128.59
CA GLU A 1078 52.46 -106.77 129.99
C GLU A 1078 51.06 -106.71 130.65
N LYS A 1079 50.26 -105.70 130.25
CA LYS A 1079 48.87 -105.48 130.67
C LYS A 1079 47.83 -106.24 129.83
N SER A 1080 48.10 -106.50 128.55
CA SER A 1080 47.14 -107.15 127.64
C SER A 1080 46.95 -108.64 127.95
N TYR A 1081 48.03 -109.39 128.22
CA TYR A 1081 47.94 -110.82 128.52
C TYR A 1081 47.25 -111.12 129.86
N THR A 1082 47.28 -110.18 130.82
CA THR A 1082 46.55 -110.31 132.09
C THR A 1082 45.04 -110.04 131.93
N GLU A 1083 44.62 -109.19 130.98
CA GLU A 1083 43.21 -108.93 130.69
C GLU A 1083 42.55 -110.03 129.81
N CYS A 1084 43.27 -110.60 128.83
CA CYS A 1084 42.65 -111.49 127.85
C CYS A 1084 42.14 -112.82 128.43
N VAL A 1085 42.87 -113.43 129.38
CA VAL A 1085 42.48 -114.68 130.06
C VAL A 1085 41.21 -114.50 130.92
N HIS A 1086 40.93 -113.28 131.40
CA HIS A 1086 39.68 -112.99 132.10
C HIS A 1086 38.46 -112.97 131.16
N ASN A 1087 38.64 -112.62 129.88
CA ASN A 1087 37.53 -112.13 129.04
C ASN A 1087 36.86 -113.21 128.16
N LEU A 1088 37.60 -114.24 127.72
CA LEU A 1088 37.01 -115.38 126.99
C LEU A 1088 36.14 -116.30 127.86
N ASN A 1089 36.11 -116.09 129.17
CA ASN A 1089 35.08 -116.64 130.07
C ASN A 1089 33.68 -116.04 129.84
N ARG A 1090 33.51 -115.05 128.92
CA ARG A 1090 32.30 -114.22 128.84
C ARG A 1090 31.60 -114.18 127.47
N GLN A 1091 32.17 -113.56 126.44
CA GLN A 1091 31.39 -113.01 125.31
C GLN A 1091 30.99 -113.97 124.18
N LYS A 1092 30.32 -115.06 124.51
CA LYS A 1092 29.48 -115.79 123.54
C LYS A 1092 28.24 -114.87 123.16
N GLU A 1093 28.43 -113.65 122.49
CA GLU A 1093 27.61 -112.33 122.36
C GLU A 1093 27.42 -111.46 120.97
N LYS A 1094 27.42 -110.06 120.86
CA LYS A 1094 26.68 -109.09 119.88
C LYS A 1094 27.26 -107.62 119.51
N LEU A 1095 26.68 -106.74 118.58
CA LEU A 1095 27.01 -105.25 118.23
C LEU A 1095 26.02 -104.36 117.29
N GLU A 1096 26.22 -103.01 117.00
CA GLU A 1096 25.23 -101.92 116.48
C GLU A 1096 25.55 -100.81 115.30
N GLU A 1097 25.21 -99.45 115.37
CA GLU A 1097 24.66 -98.49 114.27
C GLU A 1097 25.28 -97.04 113.83
N LYS A 1098 24.61 -96.10 113.02
CA LYS A 1098 25.08 -94.88 112.17
C LYS A 1098 24.06 -93.62 111.98
N ILE A 1099 24.06 -92.42 111.25
CA ILE A 1099 24.87 -91.38 110.41
C ILE A 1099 24.05 -90.04 109.94
N MET A 1100 24.56 -88.79 109.49
CA MET A 1100 23.95 -87.67 108.54
C MET A 1100 24.46 -86.11 108.46
N GLU A 1101 24.02 -85.26 107.42
CA GLU A 1101 23.80 -83.71 107.21
C GLU A 1101 24.78 -82.54 106.58
N LEU A 1102 24.29 -81.34 106.04
CA LEU A 1102 25.05 -80.20 105.27
C LEU A 1102 24.46 -78.72 104.88
N PHE A 1103 25.30 -77.69 104.45
CA PHE A 1103 25.15 -76.42 103.54
C PHE A 1103 24.95 -74.84 103.97
N LYS A 1104 25.21 -73.83 103.03
CA LYS A 1104 24.79 -72.33 102.80
C LYS A 1104 25.51 -71.06 103.52
N LYS A 1105 25.55 -69.68 103.26
CA LYS A 1105 25.66 -68.53 102.17
C LYS A 1105 26.17 -67.12 102.83
N SER A 1106 26.28 -65.77 102.45
CA SER A 1106 25.93 -64.66 101.43
C SER A 1106 26.73 -63.23 101.56
N GLU A 1107 26.39 -62.02 100.95
CA GLU A 1107 27.27 -60.77 100.63
C GLU A 1107 26.67 -59.27 100.44
N ALA A 1108 27.40 -58.07 100.42
CA ALA A 1108 26.94 -56.57 100.20
C ALA A 1108 27.98 -55.31 100.01
N VAL A 1109 27.63 -54.01 99.59
CA VAL A 1109 28.52 -52.75 99.30
C VAL A 1109 27.89 -51.23 99.30
N ALA A 1110 28.63 -50.02 99.27
CA ALA A 1110 28.14 -48.53 99.21
C ALA A 1110 29.10 -47.25 98.84
N PRO A 1111 28.67 -45.90 98.64
CA PRO A 1111 29.43 -44.67 98.06
C PRO A 1111 29.32 -43.12 98.62
N LYS A 1112 29.89 -42.02 97.95
CA LYS A 1112 30.11 -40.48 98.23
C LYS A 1112 30.06 -39.94 99.72
N LYS A 1113 31.09 -39.18 100.18
CA LYS A 1113 31.25 -38.33 101.45
C LYS A 1113 31.73 -38.97 102.80
N LYS A 1114 32.10 -38.08 103.77
CA LYS A 1114 32.74 -38.19 105.13
C LYS A 1114 31.68 -38.30 106.30
N PRO A 1115 31.99 -38.41 107.64
CA PRO A 1115 33.23 -38.77 108.41
C PRO A 1115 33.00 -39.64 109.73
N PHE A 1116 34.06 -39.80 110.57
CA PHE A 1116 34.12 -40.10 112.05
C PHE A 1116 33.89 -41.55 112.62
N GLY A 1117 34.64 -41.92 113.70
CA GLY A 1117 34.04 -42.71 114.82
C GLY A 1117 34.56 -44.09 115.32
N SER A 1118 35.86 -44.31 115.61
CA SER A 1118 36.46 -45.25 116.63
C SER A 1118 35.76 -46.52 117.21
N ASN A 1119 36.54 -47.64 117.30
CA ASN A 1119 36.44 -48.81 118.23
C ASN A 1119 35.24 -49.80 118.04
N LEU A 1120 35.24 -51.11 118.41
CA LEU A 1120 35.92 -51.84 119.51
C LEU A 1120 36.04 -53.39 119.33
N VAL A 1121 37.27 -53.93 119.42
CA VAL A 1121 37.79 -55.14 120.12
C VAL A 1121 36.89 -56.38 120.53
N ARG A 1122 37.35 -57.59 120.08
CA ARG A 1122 37.27 -58.98 120.68
C ARG A 1122 35.99 -59.86 120.62
N ARG A 1123 36.28 -61.19 120.50
CA ARG A 1123 35.55 -62.45 120.91
C ARG A 1123 34.85 -63.25 119.77
N VAL A 1124 34.75 -64.60 119.77
CA VAL A 1124 35.42 -65.71 120.53
C VAL A 1124 35.30 -67.08 119.80
N LYS A 1125 36.26 -68.00 120.06
CA LYS A 1125 36.33 -69.48 119.87
C LYS A 1125 35.22 -70.30 119.13
N LYS A 1126 35.70 -71.19 118.23
CA LYS A 1126 35.54 -72.69 118.18
C LYS A 1126 34.20 -73.34 117.75
N ALA A 1127 34.17 -74.00 116.57
CA ALA A 1127 34.04 -75.48 116.41
C ALA A 1127 33.92 -75.99 114.94
N SER A 1128 34.68 -77.06 114.60
CA SER A 1128 34.48 -78.15 113.60
C SER A 1128 34.24 -77.98 112.07
N SER A 1129 34.76 -78.98 111.34
CA SER A 1129 34.38 -79.58 110.03
C SER A 1129 34.28 -78.78 108.71
N ASP A 1130 35.27 -79.05 107.84
CA ASP A 1130 35.21 -79.47 106.41
C ASP A 1130 34.52 -78.67 105.26
N LEU A 1131 35.13 -78.87 104.06
CA LEU A 1131 34.72 -78.52 102.68
C LEU A 1131 34.85 -77.06 102.18
N MET A 1132 35.16 -76.95 100.88
CA MET A 1132 35.13 -75.79 99.94
C MET A 1132 36.28 -74.73 99.87
N ASN A 1133 36.91 -74.73 98.67
CA ASN A 1133 37.10 -73.62 97.71
C ASN A 1133 37.85 -72.29 98.02
N LYS A 1134 38.76 -71.96 97.07
CA LYS A 1134 39.06 -70.63 96.46
C LYS A 1134 39.74 -69.53 97.34
N VAL A 1135 40.61 -68.66 96.81
CA VAL A 1135 41.28 -68.56 95.48
C VAL A 1135 42.81 -68.50 95.69
N PRO A 1136 43.60 -69.44 95.14
CA PRO A 1136 45.06 -69.38 95.18
C PRO A 1136 45.70 -68.90 93.86
N SER A 1137 47.04 -68.78 93.89
CA SER A 1137 47.95 -68.64 92.74
C SER A 1137 47.89 -67.34 91.92
N ARG A 1138 48.64 -66.34 92.40
CA ARG A 1138 49.03 -65.16 91.61
C ARG A 1138 50.44 -65.40 91.06
N ASN A 1139 50.58 -65.84 89.80
CA ASN A 1139 51.88 -65.85 89.13
C ASN A 1139 51.83 -65.32 87.68
N ARG A 1140 52.53 -64.20 87.49
CA ARG A 1140 53.28 -63.78 86.29
C ARG A 1140 52.65 -63.81 84.88
N ARG A 1141 52.61 -62.59 84.32
CA ARG A 1141 53.29 -62.16 83.08
C ARG A 1141 52.99 -62.91 81.76
N SER A 1142 52.38 -62.14 80.86
CA SER A 1142 53.06 -61.53 79.69
C SER A 1142 52.94 -62.19 78.31
N TRP A 1143 52.20 -61.47 77.44
CA TRP A 1143 52.40 -61.31 75.98
C TRP A 1143 52.02 -62.47 75.05
N ILE A 1144 51.80 -62.10 73.77
CA ILE A 1144 51.60 -62.93 72.56
C ILE A 1144 50.27 -63.72 72.57
N ASP A 1145 49.47 -63.80 71.49
CA ASP A 1145 49.30 -63.00 70.26
C ASP A 1145 47.98 -63.47 69.57
N ASP A 1146 47.62 -62.86 68.44
CA ASP A 1146 46.85 -63.41 67.32
C ASP A 1146 45.31 -63.60 67.43
N SER A 1147 44.69 -63.34 66.27
CA SER A 1147 43.46 -63.91 65.71
C SER A 1147 42.07 -63.69 66.35
N ARG A 1148 41.38 -62.76 65.67
CA ARG A 1148 40.01 -62.89 65.14
C ARG A 1148 38.80 -62.49 66.00
N LEU A 1149 38.11 -61.49 65.41
CA LEU A 1149 36.66 -61.30 65.27
C LEU A 1149 35.89 -60.41 66.27
N THR A 1150 35.19 -59.47 65.62
CA THR A 1150 33.93 -58.79 65.97
C THR A 1150 33.91 -57.60 66.94
N GLN A 1151 33.50 -56.47 66.34
CA GLN A 1151 32.52 -55.51 66.86
C GLN A 1151 32.94 -54.56 68.00
N SER A 1152 33.47 -53.40 67.62
CA SER A 1152 32.73 -52.12 67.72
C SER A 1152 33.56 -50.96 67.17
N GLN A 1153 32.90 -49.91 66.65
CA GLN A 1153 33.56 -48.68 66.22
C GLN A 1153 32.71 -47.52 66.74
N PHE A 1154 33.32 -46.60 67.50
CA PHE A 1154 32.60 -45.54 68.22
C PHE A 1154 33.35 -44.21 68.14
N MET A 1155 32.59 -43.16 67.85
CA MET A 1155 32.83 -41.71 67.90
C MET A 1155 34.23 -41.16 68.27
N ILE A 1156 34.69 -40.21 67.45
CA ILE A 1156 35.01 -38.80 67.78
C ILE A 1156 35.17 -38.07 66.41
N GLY A 1157 34.67 -36.85 66.18
CA GLY A 1157 33.84 -35.96 66.99
C GLY A 1157 33.62 -34.60 66.28
N SER A 1158 32.94 -33.66 66.96
CA SER A 1158 32.71 -32.25 66.57
C SER A 1158 31.80 -31.91 65.38
N GLU A 1159 30.65 -31.32 65.75
CA GLU A 1159 30.08 -30.05 65.26
C GLU A 1159 29.19 -29.98 63.99
N SER A 1160 28.00 -29.40 64.22
CA SER A 1160 27.09 -28.71 63.27
C SER A 1160 26.67 -29.42 61.99
N GLY A 1161 25.86 -30.48 62.10
CA GLY A 1161 25.16 -31.07 60.95
C GLY A 1161 23.79 -30.45 60.65
N GLY A 1162 23.46 -30.35 59.36
CA GLY A 1162 22.09 -30.14 58.86
C GLY A 1162 21.78 -28.71 58.36
N ASN A 1163 21.46 -28.49 57.08
CA ASN A 1163 21.47 -29.43 55.95
C ASN A 1163 21.60 -28.67 54.62
N ASP A 1164 22.71 -28.85 53.90
CA ASP A 1164 22.94 -28.32 52.54
C ASP A 1164 22.55 -29.35 51.47
N SER A 1165 22.33 -28.84 50.24
CA SER A 1165 22.38 -29.55 48.94
C SER A 1165 21.39 -30.72 48.73
N ASP A 1166 20.66 -30.86 47.61
CA ASP A 1166 20.85 -30.47 46.20
C ASP A 1166 21.81 -31.36 45.37
N ASN A 1167 21.40 -31.54 44.13
CA ASN A 1167 22.15 -31.85 42.92
C ASN A 1167 22.22 -33.30 42.37
N SER A 1168 22.10 -33.37 41.03
CA SER A 1168 22.42 -34.43 40.06
C SER A 1168 22.02 -35.89 40.32
N ALA A 1169 21.16 -36.42 39.45
CA ALA A 1169 21.64 -37.17 38.27
C ALA A 1169 20.55 -37.35 37.19
N GLU A 1170 20.94 -37.34 35.91
CA GLU A 1170 20.22 -37.96 34.80
C GLU A 1170 20.38 -39.50 34.94
N GLU A 1171 19.43 -40.36 34.56
CA GLU A 1171 19.10 -40.89 33.22
C GLU A 1171 18.18 -42.14 33.44
N PRO A 1172 17.73 -42.95 32.45
CA PRO A 1172 17.91 -42.87 30.99
C PRO A 1172 16.58 -42.92 30.19
N ILE A 1173 16.69 -42.91 28.86
CA ILE A 1173 15.60 -43.07 27.88
C ILE A 1173 15.47 -44.56 27.46
N SER A 1174 14.25 -45.05 27.20
CA SER A 1174 13.83 -45.63 25.88
C SER A 1174 12.69 -46.68 25.91
N ILE A 1175 12.11 -46.88 24.71
CA ILE A 1175 11.31 -48.02 24.22
C ILE A 1175 9.86 -48.18 24.75
N ASN A 1176 8.92 -47.76 23.88
CA ASN A 1176 7.67 -48.40 23.40
C ASN A 1176 6.61 -48.88 24.46
N SER A 1177 5.30 -48.98 24.14
CA SER A 1177 4.59 -48.91 22.85
C SER A 1177 3.12 -48.48 23.03
N ASP A 1178 2.59 -47.78 22.02
CA ASP A 1178 1.26 -47.96 21.40
C ASP A 1178 -0.08 -48.06 22.18
N THR A 1179 -0.97 -47.15 21.78
CA THR A 1179 -2.40 -47.36 21.45
C THR A 1179 -3.51 -47.35 22.52
N HIS A 1180 -4.73 -47.09 22.02
CA HIS A 1180 -6.05 -47.05 22.66
C HIS A 1180 -6.34 -45.82 23.56
N LEU A 1181 -7.42 -45.05 23.37
CA LEU A 1181 -8.63 -45.22 22.53
C LEU A 1181 -9.18 -43.90 21.94
N PHE A 1182 -10.12 -44.03 20.99
CA PHE A 1182 -10.70 -42.94 20.18
C PHE A 1182 -12.02 -42.35 20.73
N GLN A 1183 -12.28 -41.09 20.35
CA GLN A 1183 -13.57 -40.52 19.90
C GLN A 1183 -14.75 -40.15 20.86
N ARG A 1184 -15.25 -38.93 20.59
CA ARG A 1184 -16.67 -38.51 20.35
C ARG A 1184 -17.55 -37.92 21.48
N ASN A 1185 -17.93 -36.66 21.21
CA ASN A 1185 -19.27 -36.06 21.27
C ASN A 1185 -19.96 -35.77 22.63
N ILE A 1186 -20.05 -34.46 22.96
CA ILE A 1186 -21.29 -33.63 22.92
C ILE A 1186 -22.56 -34.31 23.49
N PRO A 1187 -23.16 -33.81 24.59
CA PRO A 1187 -24.01 -32.61 24.44
C PRO A 1187 -23.99 -31.55 25.57
N ILE A 1188 -24.57 -30.38 25.25
CA ILE A 1188 -24.76 -29.22 26.12
C ILE A 1188 -26.12 -29.28 26.84
N ARG A 1189 -26.13 -29.09 28.18
CA ARG A 1189 -27.20 -28.64 29.12
C ARG A 1189 -26.95 -29.28 30.51
N GLN A 1190 -27.34 -28.74 31.67
CA GLN A 1190 -28.19 -27.58 31.98
C GLN A 1190 -27.91 -27.03 33.40
N SER A 1191 -27.86 -25.70 33.58
CA SER A 1191 -28.16 -24.92 34.81
C SER A 1191 -27.71 -23.47 34.60
N LEU A 1192 -28.37 -22.42 35.10
CA LEU A 1192 -29.67 -22.26 35.76
C LEU A 1192 -30.33 -20.97 35.25
N GLN A 1193 -31.64 -20.77 35.45
CA GLN A 1193 -32.41 -19.63 34.94
C GLN A 1193 -33.40 -19.12 36.01
N ARG A 1194 -33.69 -17.81 35.98
CA ARG A 1194 -34.66 -16.97 36.73
C ARG A 1194 -33.96 -15.77 37.40
N ASP A 1195 -34.53 -14.58 37.49
CA ASP A 1195 -35.70 -13.97 36.82
C ASP A 1195 -35.53 -12.43 36.79
N MET A 1196 -36.28 -11.74 35.93
CA MET A 1196 -36.36 -10.27 35.85
C MET A 1196 -37.84 -9.87 35.85
N LEU A 1197 -38.24 -8.86 36.65
CA LEU A 1197 -39.55 -8.21 36.51
C LEU A 1197 -39.59 -6.79 37.12
N ASP A 1198 -40.48 -5.98 36.54
CA ASP A 1198 -40.72 -4.54 36.68
C ASP A 1198 -40.94 -3.98 38.11
N ASN A 1199 -40.60 -2.69 38.31
CA ASN A 1199 -41.66 -1.66 38.26
C ASN A 1199 -41.18 -0.20 38.11
N SER A 1200 -42.14 0.67 37.75
CA SER A 1200 -41.96 2.10 37.50
C SER A 1200 -42.33 3.00 38.69
N ILE A 1201 -41.70 4.17 38.83
CA ILE A 1201 -42.15 5.28 39.69
C ILE A 1201 -42.04 6.61 38.91
N SER A 1202 -42.96 7.54 39.18
CA SER A 1202 -43.19 8.76 38.38
C SER A 1202 -42.84 10.08 39.10
N ARG A 1203 -42.58 11.10 38.28
CA ARG A 1203 -42.84 12.56 38.45
C ARG A 1203 -42.88 13.18 39.87
N GLY A 1204 -42.08 14.24 40.05
CA GLY A 1204 -42.55 15.48 40.71
C GLY A 1204 -41.55 16.15 41.66
N GLY A 1205 -41.20 17.42 41.41
CA GLY A 1205 -40.35 18.19 42.32
C GLY A 1205 -39.63 19.37 41.68
N THR A 1206 -40.29 20.53 41.61
CA THR A 1206 -39.71 21.82 41.15
C THR A 1206 -38.61 22.35 42.05
N MET A 1207 -37.56 22.94 41.48
CA MET A 1207 -36.95 24.18 42.03
C MET A 1207 -36.35 25.06 40.93
N ARG A 1208 -36.29 26.37 41.17
CA ARG A 1208 -35.73 27.39 40.27
C ARG A 1208 -34.27 27.74 40.64
N SER A 1209 -33.45 27.96 39.63
CA SER A 1209 -32.28 28.86 39.65
C SER A 1209 -31.92 29.13 38.18
N SER A 1210 -31.90 30.34 37.59
CA SER A 1210 -31.76 31.71 38.08
C SER A 1210 -30.43 32.06 38.74
N LEU A 1211 -29.36 32.17 37.93
CA LEU A 1211 -28.36 33.21 38.15
C LEU A 1211 -27.69 33.69 36.85
N GLN A 1212 -27.98 34.95 36.53
CA GLN A 1212 -27.41 35.76 35.47
C GLN A 1212 -26.15 36.44 36.02
N THR A 1213 -24.96 36.13 35.50
CA THR A 1213 -23.76 36.95 35.68
C THR A 1213 -22.95 37.01 34.38
N GLN A 1214 -22.84 38.16 33.72
CA GLN A 1214 -22.07 39.37 34.05
C GLN A 1214 -20.64 39.28 33.49
N LYS A 1215 -20.39 39.95 32.35
CA LYS A 1215 -19.03 40.19 31.85
C LYS A 1215 -18.23 40.95 32.92
N ARG A 1216 -16.99 40.55 33.15
CA ARG A 1216 -15.94 41.45 33.66
C ARG A 1216 -14.77 41.50 32.68
N THR A 1217 -14.24 42.70 32.55
CA THR A 1217 -13.05 43.03 31.75
C THR A 1217 -11.84 43.06 32.67
N ASP A 1218 -10.76 42.39 32.29
CA ASP A 1218 -9.45 42.62 32.86
C ASP A 1218 -8.46 42.96 31.73
N LEU A 1219 -7.63 43.97 31.98
CA LEU A 1219 -6.61 44.48 31.06
C LEU A 1219 -5.30 44.67 31.84
N ASN A 1220 -4.19 44.31 31.20
CA ASN A 1220 -2.84 44.25 31.76
C ASN A 1220 -2.64 43.10 32.79
N ASN A 1221 -1.44 42.53 32.96
CA ASN A 1221 -0.14 43.07 32.56
C ASN A 1221 0.91 41.99 32.18
N SER A 1222 1.68 42.30 31.12
CA SER A 1222 3.09 41.93 30.89
C SER A 1222 3.61 40.47 30.87
N ARG A 1223 4.06 40.10 29.66
CA ARG A 1223 5.41 39.59 29.29
C ARG A 1223 5.78 38.11 29.54
N ARG A 1224 6.41 37.53 28.50
CA ARG A 1224 7.47 36.49 28.50
C ARG A 1224 7.07 35.12 29.14
N ASN A 1225 7.02 34.00 28.41
CA ASN A 1225 7.86 33.57 27.29
C ASN A 1225 7.11 32.67 26.30
N SER A 1226 7.41 32.80 25.01
CA SER A 1226 7.33 31.69 24.05
C SER A 1226 8.42 31.83 22.99
N VAL A 1227 9.03 30.69 22.67
CA VAL A 1227 9.87 30.28 21.53
C VAL A 1227 10.85 29.25 22.09
N HIS A 1228 10.55 27.98 21.85
CA HIS A 1228 11.56 26.95 21.64
C HIS A 1228 11.46 26.57 20.16
N GLY A 1229 12.53 26.84 19.44
CA GLY A 1229 12.68 26.72 17.99
C GLY A 1229 14.09 27.18 17.69
N LYS A 1230 14.96 26.26 17.30
CA LYS A 1230 16.41 26.39 17.46
C LYS A 1230 17.11 25.91 16.18
N ILE A 1231 18.23 26.56 15.85
CA ILE A 1231 19.21 26.16 14.81
C ILE A 1231 18.75 26.58 13.38
N ILE A 1232 19.70 26.56 12.43
CA ILE A 1232 19.60 26.94 11.00
C ILE A 1232 19.09 28.37 10.66
N PHE A 1233 19.65 29.44 11.26
CA PHE A 1233 19.49 30.80 10.70
C PHE A 1233 20.61 31.79 11.10
N LYS A 1234 21.89 31.38 10.96
CA LYS A 1234 23.03 32.13 11.54
C LYS A 1234 24.21 32.48 10.61
N ILE A 1235 24.14 32.14 9.32
CA ILE A 1235 25.14 32.58 8.32
C ILE A 1235 24.66 33.85 7.58
N TRP A 1236 23.36 33.92 7.27
CA TRP A 1236 22.75 34.95 6.41
C TRP A 1236 22.60 36.37 7.02
N LYS A 1237 23.35 36.70 8.07
CA LYS A 1237 23.35 38.04 8.71
C LYS A 1237 24.73 38.67 8.89
N CYS A 1238 25.70 38.19 8.12
CA CYS A 1238 27.05 38.75 8.06
C CYS A 1238 27.45 39.28 6.68
N ILE A 1239 26.59 39.23 5.66
CA ILE A 1239 26.85 39.78 4.31
C ILE A 1239 25.77 40.84 3.95
N MET A 1240 25.58 41.74 4.91
CA MET A 1240 25.10 43.13 4.81
C MET A 1240 25.70 43.86 6.02
#